data_AF-A0A1V6FR97-F1
#
_entry.id   AF-A0A1V6FR97-F1
#
_cell.length_a   1.000
_cell.length_b   1.000
_cell.length_c   1.000
_cell.angle_alpha   90.00
_cell.angle_beta   90.00
_cell.angle_gamma   90.00
#
_symmetry.space_group_name_H-M   'P 1'
#
loop_
_entity.id
_entity.type
_entity.pdbx_description
1 polymer ?
#
loop_
_entity_poly.entity_id
_entity_poly.type
_entity_poly.pdbx_seq_one_letter_code
_entity_poly.pdbx_strand_id
1 'polypeptide(L)'
;MFKRTLLLLAAGAASAILAAAPDFARVAQEDILFLAHFNADVTPEIGNADGMVVNQAQITAGAAGYPFADSVPRPAALDVCRGSKYVAFPAERNFLPSCGTLQFMVKPQWRAGGYNHCVLFKLVFDSSKRDSLEWAGANSFIVQKPAQQECLTFFQNGNSDAGRISKDIPLADETWYQIAVTWDANAGQSAFYLNGDPVGTAKFLKMTAAPIEFTLGAPKTWNGQCLIDEVRILRRALTSAEIRQDALALAAGREFPTPNVAVPEPPTYHPVPPEKVATGFAASMVDVNFTAPFTARELTLDGALDEPEWASAPVVPALLKRNGKPPQAITEVRMLHSPTGLYLGAIMHEPDMANLVALYDQRDLSIFNDDCLEILLDTGGGKETFYHFCVNALGSLYDSKNGDKRWNGNGIKISTSRHQDSWIIEMFIPYTDLKLPQPQIGEYCGLRVCRERHHVPKELSAAPTVKSGSYSQRAYLGKLHFTPGAEAKKVTLELHDKSFQMGCNHVRLSVTGELPAALAIRTMLFDDSNLRLATNDTVLPAPVEGKIAFTLPVTIADDRTARVVIGLTDGNGNVLTSALLERGFSSTAPGLAAMRDHINELQNTLGQLRNSKHHVHLGAIQALTQITEEISAYEQALQTALSQKQIVPAATTEAIAANINGFRVFQNSYRYLVWETSPWEIGQPDAMPPMNYRHGDLSLRFRQASNEREPVCFIISGLLCGPRLDLRVVPQSSLVKGKPFLSCDNFEIYFEPFVDHNGEKITAPLVRAPGNIVTVTPGSSVRVWVMFNSRDVAPGDYATELTLKPLHDYTIPNRSIPVLATVWNFTLPETKDWPLDCFFWTGQMTPLDETGLLRLLHAYHVKWTMTESHHYKNGFVNDRRWIGPKPKEGPSYDRERVLHANQEFFEEARRLDMKVVFAWGTADDVEWHQTMAKRLLDMGFTYDDFIFHGTLRDEFSLQDIPKAAELRQRIAAVNPGWRFMATYLSTPPPSGASLDDLTAAGLPEYFKVWSVISGRLFNPKTGSEAIEYFKSRGCTLWAYRCNTNMQTLPVLTYYRLFPWLGYQKKLDGVAFWSSFSSKGDDGFDHRDGYDDGITWRGLNKIPIPTKRLEAVREGLEDVAYIHLLKQAIATARSKNPGQDLNAAEKLVGERFEQVLTRESQPEVDAWRREVGETIDRLSRE
;
A
#
# COMPACT_ATOMS: atom_id res chain seq x y z
N MET A 1 53.48 -38.54 -10.13
CA MET A 1 54.18 -37.25 -10.38
C MET A 1 54.25 -36.84 -11.85
N PHE A 2 54.35 -37.74 -12.83
CA PHE A 2 54.47 -37.38 -14.26
C PHE A 2 53.18 -36.88 -14.98
N LYS A 3 51.98 -37.02 -14.39
CA LYS A 3 50.72 -36.50 -14.97
C LYS A 3 50.37 -35.05 -14.56
N ARG A 4 51.02 -34.49 -13.53
CA ARG A 4 50.75 -33.12 -13.05
C ARG A 4 51.57 -32.05 -13.79
N THR A 5 52.75 -32.40 -14.30
CA THR A 5 53.63 -31.44 -15.01
C THR A 5 53.17 -31.15 -16.44
N LEU A 6 52.50 -32.09 -17.13
CA LEU A 6 51.92 -31.84 -18.46
C LEU A 6 50.68 -30.94 -18.43
N LEU A 7 49.89 -30.97 -17.35
CA LEU A 7 48.72 -30.08 -17.20
C LEU A 7 49.11 -28.63 -16.87
N LEU A 8 50.25 -28.41 -16.21
CA LEU A 8 50.76 -27.08 -15.89
C LEU A 8 51.41 -26.38 -17.10
N LEU A 9 51.99 -27.12 -18.03
CA LEU A 9 52.51 -26.56 -19.29
C LEU A 9 51.40 -26.21 -20.31
N ALA A 10 50.26 -26.91 -20.27
CA ALA A 10 49.09 -26.56 -21.08
C ALA A 10 48.32 -25.34 -20.51
N ALA A 11 48.28 -25.19 -19.19
CA ALA A 11 47.65 -24.02 -18.55
C ALA A 11 48.49 -22.73 -18.71
N GLY A 12 49.83 -22.84 -18.75
CA GLY A 12 50.72 -21.70 -18.99
C GLY A 12 50.65 -21.11 -20.41
N ALA A 13 50.26 -21.91 -21.41
CA ALA A 13 50.10 -21.44 -22.79
C ALA A 13 48.74 -20.77 -23.05
N ALA A 14 47.69 -21.13 -22.29
CA ALA A 14 46.38 -20.49 -22.38
C ALA A 14 46.38 -19.07 -21.78
N SER A 15 47.25 -18.80 -20.80
CA SER A 15 47.37 -17.48 -20.15
C SER A 15 48.25 -16.49 -20.92
N ALA A 16 48.94 -16.91 -21.97
CA ALA A 16 49.82 -16.07 -22.79
C ALA A 16 49.19 -15.65 -24.14
N ILE A 17 47.93 -16.03 -24.41
CA ILE A 17 47.19 -15.68 -25.64
C ILE A 17 45.87 -14.90 -25.35
N LEU A 18 45.56 -14.55 -24.09
CA LEU A 18 44.63 -13.44 -23.83
C LEU A 18 45.38 -12.11 -23.90
N ALA A 19 45.71 -11.72 -25.13
CA ALA A 19 45.85 -10.30 -25.46
C ALA A 19 44.56 -9.58 -25.01
N ALA A 20 44.69 -8.37 -24.46
CA ALA A 20 43.58 -7.56 -23.97
C ALA A 20 42.37 -7.62 -24.94
N ALA A 21 41.27 -8.22 -24.51
CA ALA A 21 40.06 -8.30 -25.32
C ALA A 21 39.61 -6.87 -25.68
N PRO A 22 39.30 -6.57 -26.96
CA PRO A 22 38.92 -5.23 -27.36
C PRO A 22 37.67 -4.74 -26.61
N ASP A 23 37.64 -3.46 -26.24
CA ASP A 23 36.44 -2.78 -25.76
C ASP A 23 35.41 -2.64 -26.87
N PHE A 24 34.12 -2.50 -26.52
CA PHE A 24 33.07 -2.11 -27.46
C PHE A 24 33.32 -0.70 -28.03
N ALA A 25 32.72 -0.42 -29.19
CA ALA A 25 32.66 0.94 -29.71
C ALA A 25 32.05 1.87 -28.65
N ARG A 26 32.63 3.06 -28.48
CA ARG A 26 32.10 4.07 -27.54
C ARG A 26 30.78 4.60 -28.07
N VAL A 27 29.71 4.40 -27.31
CA VAL A 27 28.36 4.86 -27.63
C VAL A 27 27.86 5.67 -26.43
N ALA A 28 27.27 6.84 -26.69
CA ALA A 28 26.68 7.67 -25.63
C ALA A 28 25.39 7.02 -25.10
N GLN A 29 25.03 7.25 -23.83
CA GLN A 29 23.86 6.63 -23.22
C GLN A 29 22.56 7.03 -23.94
N GLU A 30 22.47 8.28 -24.38
CA GLU A 30 21.36 8.83 -25.16
C GLU A 30 21.26 8.27 -26.58
N ASP A 31 22.28 7.55 -27.06
CA ASP A 31 22.29 6.91 -28.37
C ASP A 31 21.70 5.50 -28.37
N ILE A 32 21.58 4.86 -27.20
CA ILE A 32 21.03 3.52 -27.05
C ILE A 32 19.51 3.62 -27.00
N LEU A 33 18.85 3.13 -28.06
CA LEU A 33 17.39 3.07 -28.14
C LEU A 33 16.85 1.79 -27.53
N PHE A 34 17.55 0.67 -27.70
CA PHE A 34 17.16 -0.62 -27.17
C PHE A 34 18.40 -1.42 -26.78
N LEU A 35 18.34 -2.13 -25.66
CA LEU A 35 19.37 -3.05 -25.18
C LEU A 35 18.70 -4.22 -24.45
N ALA A 36 19.01 -5.46 -24.84
CA ALA A 36 18.50 -6.66 -24.20
C ALA A 36 19.55 -7.79 -24.15
N HIS A 37 19.64 -8.44 -22.97
CA HIS A 37 20.46 -9.63 -22.70
C HIS A 37 19.52 -10.75 -22.25
N PHE A 38 19.45 -11.87 -22.97
CA PHE A 38 18.47 -12.93 -22.73
C PHE A 38 19.13 -14.12 -22.00
N ASN A 39 19.15 -14.12 -20.66
CA ASN A 39 19.81 -15.16 -19.82
C ASN A 39 18.84 -16.26 -19.31
N ALA A 40 19.36 -17.30 -18.64
CA ALA A 40 18.71 -18.59 -18.34
C ALA A 40 17.43 -18.60 -17.48
N ASP A 41 17.11 -17.53 -16.75
CA ASP A 41 15.99 -17.52 -15.79
C ASP A 41 14.70 -16.92 -16.38
N VAL A 42 14.71 -16.49 -17.65
CA VAL A 42 13.51 -16.01 -18.35
C VAL A 42 12.91 -17.15 -19.15
N THR A 43 11.82 -17.74 -18.67
CA THR A 43 11.01 -18.68 -19.45
C THR A 43 10.03 -17.87 -20.30
N PRO A 44 10.11 -17.84 -21.64
CA PRO A 44 9.07 -17.23 -22.46
C PRO A 44 7.83 -18.12 -22.37
N GLU A 45 6.80 -17.66 -21.68
CA GLU A 45 5.49 -18.33 -21.67
C GLU A 45 4.88 -18.28 -23.08
N ILE A 46 4.39 -19.43 -23.55
CA ILE A 46 3.96 -19.67 -24.93
C ILE A 46 2.49 -19.24 -25.07
N GLY A 47 2.23 -18.20 -25.87
CA GLY A 47 0.87 -17.79 -26.28
C GLY A 47 0.61 -18.08 -27.76
N ASN A 48 -0.50 -18.78 -28.05
CA ASN A 48 -0.93 -19.14 -29.41
C ASN A 48 -1.44 -17.93 -30.21
N ALA A 49 -1.01 -17.83 -31.48
CA ALA A 49 -1.58 -17.10 -32.64
C ALA A 49 -1.99 -15.61 -32.54
N ASP A 50 -2.25 -15.06 -31.37
CA ASP A 50 -2.51 -13.64 -31.13
C ASP A 50 -1.40 -13.07 -30.23
N GLY A 51 -0.51 -12.27 -30.83
CA GLY A 51 0.36 -11.30 -30.14
C GLY A 51 0.97 -11.67 -28.78
N MET A 52 2.20 -12.18 -28.75
CA MET A 52 3.05 -12.10 -27.54
C MET A 52 3.49 -10.65 -27.31
N VAL A 53 2.78 -9.91 -26.47
CA VAL A 53 3.38 -8.83 -25.68
C VAL A 53 4.00 -9.50 -24.48
N VAL A 54 5.31 -9.30 -24.25
CA VAL A 54 5.96 -9.79 -23.04
C VAL A 54 5.36 -9.03 -21.85
N ASN A 55 4.32 -9.59 -21.21
CA ASN A 55 3.68 -9.06 -20.00
C ASN A 55 4.60 -9.09 -18.75
N GLN A 56 5.91 -9.31 -18.93
CA GLN A 56 6.94 -9.25 -17.91
C GLN A 56 8.16 -8.39 -18.28
N ALA A 57 8.13 -7.68 -19.42
CA ALA A 57 9.13 -6.66 -19.70
C ALA A 57 8.59 -5.29 -19.28
N GLN A 58 9.00 -4.82 -18.09
CA GLN A 58 9.18 -3.38 -17.94
C GLN A 58 10.22 -2.95 -18.97
N ILE A 59 9.75 -2.48 -20.13
CA ILE A 59 10.60 -1.77 -21.08
C ILE A 59 10.77 -0.37 -20.48
N THR A 60 11.85 -0.19 -19.72
CA THR A 60 12.34 1.13 -19.36
C THR A 60 12.82 1.83 -20.62
N ALA A 61 11.89 2.50 -21.31
CA ALA A 61 12.23 3.52 -22.28
C ALA A 61 12.90 4.68 -21.51
N GLY A 62 14.24 4.67 -21.46
CA GLY A 62 15.04 5.72 -20.87
C GLY A 62 16.08 5.20 -19.87
N ALA A 63 17.35 5.39 -20.23
CA ALA A 63 18.53 5.36 -19.39
C ALA A 63 18.94 4.05 -18.68
N ALA A 64 18.08 3.04 -18.49
CA ALA A 64 18.39 1.83 -17.72
C ALA A 64 18.57 0.58 -18.59
N GLY A 65 19.80 0.05 -18.63
CA GLY A 65 20.02 -1.36 -18.98
C GLY A 65 19.84 -2.22 -17.73
N TYR A 66 19.30 -3.44 -17.88
CA TYR A 66 19.20 -4.41 -16.80
C TYR A 66 20.56 -5.09 -16.55
N PRO A 67 21.12 -5.06 -15.33
CA PRO A 67 22.30 -5.85 -15.02
C PRO A 67 21.91 -7.29 -14.63
N PHE A 68 22.30 -8.26 -15.43
CA PHE A 68 22.40 -9.66 -15.01
C PHE A 68 23.87 -9.98 -14.76
N ALA A 69 24.13 -10.93 -13.86
CA ALA A 69 25.49 -11.35 -13.58
C ALA A 69 25.87 -12.56 -14.44
N ASP A 70 27.18 -12.67 -14.61
CA ASP A 70 27.96 -13.83 -15.02
C ASP A 70 28.12 -14.10 -16.54
N SER A 71 29.33 -13.76 -16.98
CA SER A 71 29.90 -13.68 -18.33
C SER A 71 30.06 -15.03 -19.04
N VAL A 72 29.37 -15.21 -20.18
CA VAL A 72 29.70 -15.95 -21.43
C VAL A 72 28.36 -16.09 -22.20
N PRO A 73 28.27 -15.94 -23.54
CA PRO A 73 27.08 -16.35 -24.31
C PRO A 73 26.71 -17.81 -23.98
N ARG A 74 25.61 -18.00 -23.26
CA ARG A 74 25.27 -19.31 -22.66
C ARG A 74 24.51 -20.20 -23.64
N PRO A 75 24.38 -21.51 -23.35
CA PRO A 75 23.36 -22.35 -23.98
C PRO A 75 21.92 -21.85 -23.77
N ALA A 76 21.72 -20.89 -22.85
CA ALA A 76 20.44 -20.30 -22.51
C ALA A 76 20.40 -18.86 -23.07
N ALA A 77 19.49 -18.65 -24.02
CA ALA A 77 19.27 -17.44 -24.81
C ALA A 77 17.78 -17.38 -25.18
N LEU A 78 17.31 -16.34 -25.88
CA LEU A 78 15.94 -16.31 -26.38
C LEU A 78 15.73 -17.47 -27.36
N ASP A 79 15.04 -18.52 -26.90
CA ASP A 79 14.76 -19.73 -27.68
C ASP A 79 13.55 -19.53 -28.61
N VAL A 80 13.82 -19.23 -29.87
CA VAL A 80 12.83 -19.21 -30.96
C VAL A 80 12.92 -20.45 -31.86
N CYS A 81 13.46 -21.58 -31.35
CA CYS A 81 13.69 -22.77 -32.17
C CYS A 81 12.41 -23.52 -32.57
N ARG A 82 11.31 -23.34 -31.81
CA ARG A 82 10.02 -24.01 -32.05
C ARG A 82 9.04 -23.08 -32.77
N GLY A 83 8.09 -23.67 -33.52
CA GLY A 83 7.12 -22.92 -34.32
C GLY A 83 6.31 -21.92 -33.51
N SER A 84 5.99 -20.77 -34.13
CA SER A 84 5.20 -19.67 -33.56
C SER A 84 5.78 -18.98 -32.32
N LYS A 85 7.04 -19.25 -31.95
CA LYS A 85 7.74 -18.50 -30.91
C LYS A 85 8.32 -17.20 -31.48
N TYR A 86 7.93 -16.08 -30.89
CA TYR A 86 8.51 -14.76 -31.15
C TYR A 86 8.28 -13.86 -29.95
N VAL A 87 9.03 -12.76 -29.86
CA VAL A 87 8.74 -11.64 -28.95
C VAL A 87 8.56 -10.39 -29.79
N ALA A 88 7.62 -9.53 -29.41
CA ALA A 88 7.39 -8.24 -30.03
C ALA A 88 7.71 -7.12 -29.02
N PHE A 89 8.37 -6.07 -29.51
CA PHE A 89 8.68 -4.88 -28.73
C PHE A 89 8.12 -3.64 -29.44
N PRO A 90 7.61 -2.64 -28.71
CA PRO A 90 7.21 -1.38 -29.31
C PRO A 90 8.43 -0.73 -29.98
N ALA A 91 8.25 -0.18 -31.18
CA ALA A 91 9.31 0.50 -31.91
C ALA A 91 9.44 1.98 -31.50
N GLU A 92 8.41 2.57 -30.88
CA GLU A 92 8.48 3.93 -30.34
C GLU A 92 9.57 4.02 -29.26
N ARG A 93 10.46 5.02 -29.38
CA ARG A 93 11.69 5.21 -28.57
C ARG A 93 12.75 4.09 -28.64
N ASN A 94 12.41 2.92 -29.18
CA ASN A 94 13.34 1.78 -29.31
C ASN A 94 13.92 1.62 -30.72
N PHE A 95 13.37 2.30 -31.73
CA PHE A 95 13.86 2.29 -33.11
C PHE A 95 13.69 3.66 -33.76
N LEU A 96 14.72 4.14 -34.46
CA LEU A 96 14.67 5.40 -35.19
C LEU A 96 14.64 5.16 -36.71
N PRO A 97 13.50 5.39 -37.41
CA PRO A 97 13.37 5.08 -38.84
C PRO A 97 14.32 5.81 -39.78
N SER A 98 14.80 6.99 -39.38
CA SER A 98 15.66 7.83 -40.20
C SER A 98 17.13 7.42 -40.19
N CYS A 99 17.63 6.82 -39.11
CA CYS A 99 19.02 6.40 -38.99
C CYS A 99 19.19 5.46 -37.78
N GLY A 100 20.10 4.51 -37.86
CA GLY A 100 20.44 3.67 -36.71
C GLY A 100 21.36 2.51 -37.02
N THR A 101 21.58 1.71 -35.97
CA THR A 101 22.30 0.44 -36.00
C THR A 101 21.50 -0.61 -35.25
N LEU A 102 21.29 -1.79 -35.85
CA LEU A 102 20.74 -2.98 -35.22
C LEU A 102 21.88 -3.98 -35.09
N GLN A 103 22.12 -4.48 -33.88
CA GLN A 103 23.09 -5.55 -33.60
C GLN A 103 22.43 -6.61 -32.74
N PHE A 104 22.69 -7.88 -33.04
CA PHE A 104 22.31 -9.00 -32.18
C PHE A 104 23.15 -10.24 -32.48
N MET A 105 23.25 -11.12 -31.49
CA MET A 105 23.85 -12.44 -31.63
C MET A 105 22.77 -13.45 -32.01
N VAL A 106 23.09 -14.35 -32.95
CA VAL A 106 22.22 -15.46 -33.34
C VAL A 106 23.00 -16.77 -33.32
N LYS A 107 22.41 -17.82 -32.77
CA LYS A 107 22.91 -19.19 -32.84
C LYS A 107 21.97 -20.03 -33.70
N PRO A 108 22.31 -20.35 -34.95
CA PRO A 108 21.48 -21.19 -35.80
C PRO A 108 21.19 -22.56 -35.16
N GLN A 109 19.98 -23.06 -35.36
CA GLN A 109 19.55 -24.44 -35.04
C GLN A 109 18.91 -25.09 -36.29
N TRP A 110 19.43 -24.73 -37.46
CA TRP A 110 18.87 -25.09 -38.76
C TRP A 110 19.22 -26.53 -39.14
N ARG A 111 18.22 -27.32 -39.52
CA ARG A 111 18.39 -28.74 -39.91
C ARG A 111 18.40 -28.93 -41.43
N ALA A 112 19.00 -30.02 -41.90
CA ALA A 112 18.93 -30.43 -43.30
C ALA A 112 17.56 -31.07 -43.61
N GLY A 113 16.83 -30.52 -44.60
CA GLY A 113 15.49 -30.95 -45.02
C GLY A 113 14.32 -30.23 -44.34
N GLY A 114 13.27 -29.85 -45.10
CA GLY A 114 12.07 -29.12 -44.64
C GLY A 114 11.90 -27.69 -45.20
N TYR A 115 10.72 -27.06 -44.99
CA TYR A 115 10.49 -25.63 -45.27
C TYR A 115 11.12 -24.80 -44.14
N ASN A 116 12.45 -24.63 -44.19
CA ASN A 116 13.28 -24.04 -43.12
C ASN A 116 13.46 -22.53 -43.30
N HIS A 117 12.36 -21.80 -43.43
CA HIS A 117 12.37 -20.33 -43.49
C HIS A 117 12.45 -19.75 -42.07
N CYS A 118 13.35 -18.80 -41.80
CA CYS A 118 13.48 -18.19 -40.46
C CYS A 118 13.48 -16.66 -40.56
N VAL A 119 12.64 -15.98 -39.79
CA VAL A 119 12.66 -14.52 -39.64
C VAL A 119 13.28 -14.20 -38.29
N LEU A 120 14.46 -13.59 -38.31
CA LEU A 120 15.22 -13.28 -37.11
C LEU A 120 14.79 -11.95 -36.50
N PHE A 121 14.66 -10.93 -37.35
CA PHE A 121 14.20 -9.59 -36.98
C PHE A 121 13.26 -9.06 -38.06
N LYS A 122 12.15 -8.44 -37.68
CA LYS A 122 11.37 -7.62 -38.60
C LYS A 122 10.71 -6.42 -37.93
N LEU A 123 10.56 -5.34 -38.68
CA LEU A 123 9.65 -4.26 -38.32
C LEU A 123 8.21 -4.61 -38.67
N VAL A 124 7.28 -4.17 -37.82
CA VAL A 124 5.84 -4.32 -37.97
C VAL A 124 5.22 -2.93 -38.00
N PHE A 125 4.43 -2.66 -39.03
CA PHE A 125 3.75 -1.37 -39.25
C PHE A 125 2.24 -1.47 -39.03
N ASP A 126 1.73 -2.69 -38.91
CA ASP A 126 0.33 -3.04 -38.68
C ASP A 126 0.30 -4.35 -37.89
N SER A 127 -0.14 -4.28 -36.64
CA SER A 127 -0.10 -5.41 -35.69
C SER A 127 -1.08 -6.52 -36.10
N SER A 128 -2.14 -6.18 -36.84
CA SER A 128 -3.08 -7.16 -37.41
C SER A 128 -2.43 -8.01 -38.52
N LYS A 129 -1.32 -7.52 -39.08
CA LYS A 129 -0.51 -8.21 -40.10
C LYS A 129 0.79 -8.75 -39.54
N ARG A 130 0.90 -8.91 -38.22
CA ARG A 130 2.13 -9.39 -37.57
C ARG A 130 2.52 -10.79 -38.04
N ASP A 131 1.59 -11.61 -38.50
CA ASP A 131 1.83 -12.93 -39.11
C ASP A 131 2.22 -12.85 -40.60
N SER A 132 1.92 -11.73 -41.26
CA SER A 132 2.30 -11.46 -42.64
C SER A 132 3.81 -11.26 -42.75
N LEU A 133 4.33 -11.75 -43.87
CA LEU A 133 5.74 -11.64 -44.23
C LEU A 133 6.00 -10.47 -45.18
N GLU A 134 4.94 -9.82 -45.69
CA GLU A 134 4.92 -8.69 -46.65
C GLU A 134 6.21 -8.52 -47.46
N TRP A 135 6.64 -9.59 -48.15
CA TRP A 135 7.95 -9.66 -48.81
C TRP A 135 8.19 -8.54 -49.81
N ALA A 136 7.14 -8.13 -50.51
CA ALA A 136 7.14 -7.04 -51.49
C ALA A 136 6.52 -5.75 -50.93
N GLY A 137 6.28 -5.69 -49.63
CA GLY A 137 5.64 -4.56 -48.96
C GLY A 137 6.56 -3.35 -48.85
N ALA A 138 5.97 -2.17 -49.06
CA ALA A 138 6.62 -0.91 -48.76
C ALA A 138 6.97 -0.86 -47.26
N ASN A 139 8.13 -0.29 -46.92
CA ASN A 139 8.69 -0.20 -45.56
C ASN A 139 9.16 -1.51 -44.91
N SER A 140 9.10 -2.66 -45.60
CA SER A 140 9.67 -3.90 -45.06
C SER A 140 11.12 -3.69 -44.61
N PHE A 141 11.49 -4.22 -43.46
CA PHE A 141 12.84 -4.22 -42.91
C PHE A 141 13.01 -5.55 -42.20
N ILE A 142 13.69 -6.49 -42.84
CA ILE A 142 13.67 -7.90 -42.42
C ILE A 142 15.09 -8.46 -42.48
N VAL A 143 15.49 -9.12 -41.39
CA VAL A 143 16.64 -10.03 -41.33
C VAL A 143 16.10 -11.44 -41.24
N GLN A 144 16.51 -12.31 -42.16
CA GLN A 144 15.97 -13.66 -42.27
C GLN A 144 17.00 -14.67 -42.82
N LYS A 145 16.68 -15.95 -42.66
CA LYS A 145 17.20 -17.06 -43.46
C LYS A 145 16.11 -17.52 -44.44
N PRO A 146 16.27 -17.37 -45.76
CA PRO A 146 15.27 -17.80 -46.74
C PRO A 146 14.99 -19.30 -46.73
N ALA A 147 13.80 -19.69 -47.21
CA ALA A 147 13.43 -21.10 -47.33
C ALA A 147 14.42 -21.86 -48.24
N GLN A 148 14.90 -23.02 -47.77
CA GLN A 148 15.78 -23.92 -48.54
C GLN A 148 17.12 -23.30 -48.98
N GLN A 149 17.57 -22.23 -48.34
CA GLN A 149 18.85 -21.59 -48.62
C GLN A 149 19.76 -21.59 -47.37
N GLU A 150 21.05 -21.78 -47.58
CA GLU A 150 22.09 -21.72 -46.56
C GLU A 150 22.66 -20.31 -46.45
N CYS A 151 21.81 -19.30 -46.33
CA CYS A 151 22.25 -17.91 -46.24
C CYS A 151 21.40 -17.09 -45.26
N LEU A 152 22.01 -16.04 -44.71
CA LEU A 152 21.31 -14.92 -44.09
C LEU A 152 21.10 -13.82 -45.11
N THR A 153 19.95 -13.16 -45.01
CA THR A 153 19.59 -12.05 -45.88
C THR A 153 19.01 -10.89 -45.10
N PHE A 154 19.38 -9.69 -45.51
CA PHE A 154 18.74 -8.44 -45.12
C PHE A 154 18.20 -7.74 -46.35
N PHE A 155 17.02 -7.14 -46.24
CA PHE A 155 16.47 -6.26 -47.26
C PHE A 155 15.56 -5.19 -46.63
N GLN A 156 15.46 -4.07 -47.33
CA GLN A 156 14.57 -2.97 -46.98
C GLN A 156 13.72 -2.55 -48.19
N ASN A 157 12.42 -2.36 -47.97
CA ASN A 157 11.44 -1.95 -48.98
C ASN A 157 11.30 -2.92 -50.17
N GLY A 158 11.25 -4.22 -49.88
CA GLY A 158 10.96 -5.29 -50.83
C GLY A 158 12.11 -6.29 -51.00
N ASN A 159 11.76 -7.58 -51.04
CA ASN A 159 12.66 -8.71 -51.26
C ASN A 159 12.91 -8.93 -52.77
N SER A 160 13.44 -7.89 -53.43
CA SER A 160 13.91 -8.00 -54.82
C SER A 160 15.41 -8.33 -54.84
N ASP A 161 15.88 -9.06 -55.85
CA ASP A 161 17.30 -9.41 -55.97
C ASP A 161 18.21 -8.16 -56.07
N ALA A 162 17.67 -7.01 -56.49
CA ALA A 162 18.41 -5.75 -56.60
C ALA A 162 18.61 -5.00 -55.27
N GLY A 163 17.86 -5.33 -54.22
CA GLY A 163 17.89 -4.66 -52.90
C GLY A 163 18.21 -5.59 -51.73
N ARG A 164 18.42 -6.88 -51.98
CA ARG A 164 18.73 -7.89 -50.96
C ARG A 164 20.24 -8.06 -50.82
N ILE A 165 20.72 -8.06 -49.58
CA ILE A 165 22.10 -8.42 -49.24
C ILE A 165 22.08 -9.82 -48.62
N SER A 166 22.89 -10.75 -49.15
CA SER A 166 22.92 -12.15 -48.73
C SER A 166 24.34 -12.60 -48.35
N LYS A 167 24.47 -13.45 -47.34
CA LYS A 167 25.73 -14.11 -46.95
C LYS A 167 25.49 -15.57 -46.60
N ASP A 168 26.29 -16.47 -47.18
CA ASP A 168 26.18 -17.90 -46.89
C ASP A 168 26.59 -18.24 -45.45
N ILE A 169 25.81 -19.09 -44.78
CA ILE A 169 26.03 -19.65 -43.45
C ILE A 169 25.63 -21.14 -43.47
N PRO A 170 26.51 -22.07 -43.07
CA PRO A 170 26.24 -23.52 -43.10
C PRO A 170 25.00 -23.95 -42.32
N LEU A 171 24.35 -25.05 -42.74
CA LEU A 171 23.35 -25.75 -41.93
C LEU A 171 24.01 -26.49 -40.75
N ALA A 172 23.27 -26.64 -39.65
CA ALA A 172 23.70 -27.34 -38.44
C ALA A 172 24.99 -26.80 -37.80
N ASP A 173 25.17 -25.47 -37.84
CA ASP A 173 26.26 -24.79 -37.15
C ASP A 173 25.83 -24.36 -35.74
N GLU A 174 26.52 -24.89 -34.73
CA GLU A 174 26.34 -24.55 -33.31
C GLU A 174 27.18 -23.31 -32.90
N THR A 175 27.62 -22.51 -33.86
CA THR A 175 28.41 -21.28 -33.62
C THR A 175 27.49 -20.07 -33.47
N TRP A 176 27.89 -19.14 -32.59
CA TRP A 176 27.26 -17.84 -32.44
C TRP A 176 27.74 -16.86 -33.51
N TYR A 177 26.80 -16.17 -34.15
CA TYR A 177 27.05 -15.17 -35.18
C TYR A 177 26.59 -13.79 -34.72
N GLN A 178 27.44 -12.78 -34.89
CA GLN A 178 27.04 -11.39 -34.73
C GLN A 178 26.43 -10.89 -36.04
N ILE A 179 25.18 -10.44 -35.99
CA ILE A 179 24.52 -9.76 -37.09
C ILE A 179 24.51 -8.26 -36.83
N ALA A 180 24.84 -7.46 -37.85
CA ALA A 180 24.66 -6.01 -37.80
C ALA A 180 23.97 -5.47 -39.06
N VAL A 181 23.08 -4.49 -38.87
CA VAL A 181 22.51 -3.67 -39.94
C VAL A 181 22.69 -2.20 -39.57
N THR A 182 23.25 -1.39 -40.46
CA THR A 182 23.23 0.08 -40.32
C THR A 182 22.37 0.71 -41.40
N TRP A 183 21.71 1.82 -41.10
CA TRP A 183 20.93 2.58 -42.07
C TRP A 183 21.02 4.09 -41.83
N ASP A 184 20.96 4.84 -42.92
CA ASP A 184 20.86 6.30 -42.91
C ASP A 184 19.99 6.75 -44.10
N ALA A 185 18.82 7.31 -43.79
CA ALA A 185 17.86 7.78 -44.78
C ALA A 185 18.32 9.06 -45.51
N ASN A 186 19.20 9.87 -44.90
CA ASN A 186 19.76 11.05 -45.55
C ASN A 186 20.87 10.64 -46.54
N ALA A 187 21.69 9.67 -46.17
CA ALA A 187 22.68 9.07 -47.08
C ALA A 187 22.04 8.14 -48.13
N GLY A 188 20.80 7.68 -47.89
CA GLY A 188 20.08 6.77 -48.78
C GLY A 188 20.69 5.37 -48.86
N GLN A 189 21.40 4.94 -47.81
CA GLN A 189 22.18 3.70 -47.80
C GLN A 189 21.93 2.87 -46.53
N SER A 190 21.99 1.55 -46.69
CA SER A 190 22.06 0.57 -45.62
C SER A 190 23.20 -0.40 -45.86
N ALA A 191 23.77 -0.94 -44.79
CA ALA A 191 24.84 -1.92 -44.85
C ALA A 191 24.54 -3.12 -43.94
N PHE A 192 24.93 -4.31 -44.39
CA PHE A 192 24.77 -5.57 -43.66
C PHE A 192 26.15 -6.13 -43.31
N TYR A 193 26.30 -6.62 -42.09
CA TYR A 193 27.55 -7.14 -41.54
C TYR A 193 27.30 -8.49 -40.88
N LEU A 194 28.31 -9.35 -40.96
CA LEU A 194 28.34 -10.64 -40.28
C LEU A 194 29.69 -10.79 -39.58
N ASN A 195 29.67 -11.04 -38.26
CA ASN A 195 30.87 -11.17 -37.43
C ASN A 195 31.82 -9.97 -37.55
N GLY A 196 31.27 -8.76 -37.67
CA GLY A 196 32.05 -7.53 -37.82
C GLY A 196 32.52 -7.22 -39.24
N ASP A 197 32.43 -8.17 -40.17
CA ASP A 197 32.89 -7.98 -41.54
C ASP A 197 31.74 -7.49 -42.45
N PRO A 198 31.98 -6.52 -43.35
CA PRO A 198 30.96 -6.01 -44.25
C PRO A 198 30.58 -7.07 -45.29
N VAL A 199 29.28 -7.39 -45.37
CA VAL A 199 28.73 -8.30 -46.39
C VAL A 199 28.38 -7.53 -47.66
N GLY A 200 27.76 -6.37 -47.53
CA GLY A 200 27.34 -5.56 -48.67
C GLY A 200 26.58 -4.31 -48.26
N THR A 201 26.24 -3.50 -49.25
CA THR A 201 25.39 -2.30 -49.06
C THR A 201 24.25 -2.29 -50.07
N ALA A 202 23.13 -1.70 -49.68
CA ALA A 202 21.93 -1.55 -50.51
C ALA A 202 21.34 -0.14 -50.33
N LYS A 203 20.57 0.30 -51.33
CA LYS A 203 19.84 1.57 -51.26
C LYS A 203 18.81 1.49 -50.12
N PHE A 204 18.87 2.43 -49.19
CA PHE A 204 17.87 2.57 -48.14
C PHE A 204 16.87 3.64 -48.53
N LEU A 205 15.59 3.28 -48.54
CA LEU A 205 14.50 4.18 -48.86
C LEU A 205 13.85 4.65 -47.56
N LYS A 206 13.68 5.97 -47.44
CA LYS A 206 13.00 6.58 -46.30
C LYS A 206 11.65 5.89 -46.09
N MET A 207 11.43 5.38 -44.88
CA MET A 207 10.17 4.72 -44.53
C MET A 207 9.02 5.72 -44.65
N THR A 208 7.95 5.30 -45.33
CA THR A 208 6.73 6.09 -45.56
C THR A 208 5.76 6.03 -44.38
N ALA A 209 5.97 5.09 -43.44
CA ALA A 209 5.29 4.97 -42.16
C ALA A 209 6.30 4.71 -41.04
N ALA A 210 5.95 5.05 -39.79
CA ALA A 210 6.73 4.65 -38.63
C ALA A 210 6.38 3.21 -38.23
N PRO A 211 7.36 2.37 -37.87
CA PRO A 211 7.07 1.06 -37.30
C PRO A 211 6.36 1.23 -35.95
N ILE A 212 5.41 0.35 -35.66
CA ILE A 212 4.74 0.28 -34.36
C ILE A 212 5.45 -0.71 -33.43
N GLU A 213 6.00 -1.79 -34.00
CA GLU A 213 6.71 -2.83 -33.26
C GLU A 213 7.89 -3.36 -34.08
N PHE A 214 8.78 -4.08 -33.42
CA PHE A 214 9.70 -5.01 -34.06
C PHE A 214 9.62 -6.38 -33.38
N THR A 215 9.84 -7.45 -34.13
CA THR A 215 9.83 -8.82 -33.59
C THR A 215 11.19 -9.48 -33.66
N LEU A 216 11.51 -10.28 -32.64
CA LEU A 216 12.55 -11.31 -32.69
C LEU A 216 11.86 -12.67 -32.87
N GLY A 217 12.05 -13.32 -34.01
CA GLY A 217 11.19 -14.43 -34.46
C GLY A 217 9.93 -13.96 -35.20
N ALA A 218 9.07 -14.90 -35.62
CA ALA A 218 7.78 -14.59 -36.26
C ALA A 218 6.65 -15.63 -35.98
N PRO A 219 5.35 -15.26 -36.13
CA PRO A 219 4.21 -16.08 -35.68
C PRO A 219 3.89 -17.31 -36.54
N LYS A 220 4.38 -17.40 -37.77
CA LYS A 220 4.07 -18.49 -38.73
C LYS A 220 4.97 -19.71 -38.48
N THR A 221 4.44 -20.92 -38.73
CA THR A 221 5.15 -22.18 -38.47
C THR A 221 6.53 -22.21 -39.13
N TRP A 222 7.54 -22.66 -38.36
CA TRP A 222 8.97 -22.84 -38.71
C TRP A 222 9.94 -21.63 -38.58
N ASN A 223 9.52 -20.48 -38.05
CA ASN A 223 10.21 -19.22 -38.37
C ASN A 223 11.30 -18.64 -37.43
N GLY A 224 11.82 -19.35 -36.43
CA GLY A 224 13.00 -18.87 -35.69
C GLY A 224 14.21 -19.78 -35.88
N GLN A 225 14.06 -21.06 -35.51
CA GLN A 225 15.11 -22.11 -35.59
C GLN A 225 16.49 -21.61 -35.17
N CYS A 226 16.55 -20.77 -34.14
CA CYS A 226 17.77 -20.21 -33.60
C CYS A 226 17.58 -19.76 -32.16
N LEU A 227 18.71 -19.50 -31.50
CA LEU A 227 18.76 -18.74 -30.27
C LEU A 227 19.19 -17.30 -30.59
N ILE A 228 18.62 -16.31 -29.89
CA ILE A 228 18.98 -14.89 -30.06
C ILE A 228 19.44 -14.33 -28.71
N ASP A 229 20.50 -13.53 -28.73
CA ASP A 229 21.03 -12.86 -27.54
C ASP A 229 21.70 -11.53 -27.88
N GLU A 230 22.11 -10.74 -26.88
CA GLU A 230 22.88 -9.49 -27.02
C GLU A 230 22.29 -8.51 -28.05
N VAL A 231 21.02 -8.13 -27.89
CA VAL A 231 20.32 -7.26 -28.85
C VAL A 231 20.53 -5.78 -28.50
N ARG A 232 21.02 -4.98 -29.45
CA ARG A 232 21.21 -3.54 -29.30
C ARG A 232 20.70 -2.78 -30.52
N ILE A 233 19.90 -1.73 -30.29
CA ILE A 233 19.47 -0.78 -31.32
C ILE A 233 19.95 0.61 -30.92
N LEU A 234 20.63 1.29 -31.85
CA LEU A 234 21.18 2.62 -31.67
C LEU A 234 20.50 3.63 -32.57
N ARG A 235 20.45 4.89 -32.13
CA ARG A 235 19.91 6.03 -32.91
C ARG A 235 20.88 6.59 -33.96
N ARG A 236 22.07 6.01 -34.07
CA ARG A 236 23.10 6.38 -35.05
C ARG A 236 23.64 5.17 -35.80
N ALA A 237 24.08 5.37 -37.03
CA ALA A 237 24.81 4.36 -37.81
C ALA A 237 26.26 4.26 -37.30
N LEU A 238 26.70 3.07 -36.91
CA LEU A 238 28.09 2.78 -36.58
C LEU A 238 28.92 2.62 -37.87
N THR A 239 30.19 2.99 -37.80
CA THR A 239 31.18 2.75 -38.85
C THR A 239 31.55 1.26 -38.92
N SER A 240 32.07 0.80 -40.06
CA SER A 240 32.56 -0.59 -40.19
C SER A 240 33.65 -0.95 -39.17
N ALA A 241 34.46 0.03 -38.72
CA ALA A 241 35.46 -0.18 -37.68
C ALA A 241 34.83 -0.39 -36.30
N GLU A 242 33.80 0.39 -35.94
CA GLU A 242 33.05 0.25 -34.70
C GLU A 242 32.27 -1.08 -34.66
N ILE A 243 31.62 -1.46 -35.77
CA ILE A 243 30.92 -2.75 -35.91
C ILE A 243 31.91 -3.92 -35.72
N ARG A 244 33.10 -3.82 -36.32
CA ARG A 244 34.16 -4.83 -36.17
C ARG A 244 34.69 -4.90 -34.75
N GLN A 245 34.85 -3.76 -34.10
CA GLN A 245 35.25 -3.68 -32.70
C GLN A 245 34.23 -4.36 -31.77
N ASP A 246 32.94 -4.08 -31.96
CA ASP A 246 31.88 -4.74 -31.20
C ASP A 246 31.84 -6.25 -31.43
N ALA A 247 32.00 -6.70 -32.68
CA ALA A 247 32.02 -8.12 -33.01
C ALA A 247 33.19 -8.87 -32.36
N LEU A 248 34.38 -8.24 -32.27
CA LEU A 248 35.52 -8.82 -31.56
C LEU A 248 35.29 -8.88 -30.06
N ALA A 249 34.61 -7.89 -29.47
CA ALA A 249 34.25 -7.88 -28.05
C ALA A 249 33.22 -8.98 -27.72
N LEU A 250 32.18 -9.13 -28.55
CA LEU A 250 31.18 -10.21 -28.45
C LEU A 250 31.81 -11.60 -28.62
N ALA A 251 32.71 -11.76 -29.60
CA ALA A 251 33.43 -13.01 -29.83
C ALA A 251 34.37 -13.38 -28.67
N ALA A 252 34.85 -12.39 -27.91
CA ALA A 252 35.60 -12.59 -26.67
C ALA A 252 34.68 -12.88 -25.45
N GLY A 253 33.37 -12.98 -25.65
CA GLY A 253 32.39 -13.31 -24.61
C GLY A 253 31.98 -12.13 -23.72
N ARG A 254 32.18 -10.88 -24.19
CA ARG A 254 31.69 -9.69 -23.48
C ARG A 254 30.26 -9.36 -23.88
N GLU A 255 29.52 -8.71 -22.98
CA GLU A 255 28.15 -8.21 -23.20
C GLU A 255 28.18 -6.72 -23.54
N PHE A 256 27.23 -6.26 -24.36
CA PHE A 256 27.08 -4.82 -24.61
C PHE A 256 26.95 -4.05 -23.28
N PRO A 257 27.67 -2.93 -23.10
CA PRO A 257 27.70 -2.24 -21.82
C PRO A 257 26.33 -1.63 -21.50
N THR A 258 25.82 -1.90 -20.30
CA THR A 258 24.64 -1.23 -19.78
C THR A 258 24.95 0.26 -19.53
N PRO A 259 24.03 1.17 -19.86
CA PRO A 259 24.26 2.58 -19.60
C PRO A 259 24.38 2.86 -18.09
N ASN A 260 25.29 3.75 -17.70
CA ASN A 260 25.45 4.19 -16.31
C ASN A 260 24.21 4.98 -15.87
N VAL A 261 23.21 4.31 -15.30
CA VAL A 261 22.28 4.98 -14.40
C VAL A 261 23.07 5.31 -13.14
N ALA A 262 23.04 6.57 -12.71
CA ALA A 262 23.54 6.91 -11.38
C ALA A 262 22.65 6.21 -10.35
N VAL A 263 23.01 4.98 -9.98
CA VAL A 263 22.38 4.24 -8.90
C VAL A 263 22.71 5.01 -7.62
N PRO A 264 21.72 5.44 -6.83
CA PRO A 264 22.01 6.09 -5.56
C PRO A 264 22.86 5.17 -4.70
N GLU A 265 23.78 5.73 -3.92
CA GLU A 265 24.57 4.92 -2.99
C GLU A 265 23.65 4.15 -2.03
N PRO A 266 24.05 2.95 -1.59
CA PRO A 266 23.34 2.23 -0.55
C PRO A 266 23.16 3.12 0.69
N PRO A 267 21.94 3.22 1.25
CA PRO A 267 21.73 4.05 2.43
C PRO A 267 22.49 3.44 3.63
N THR A 268 23.13 4.29 4.41
CA THR A 268 23.86 3.91 5.63
C THR A 268 23.27 4.64 6.83
N TYR A 269 23.53 4.13 8.04
CA TYR A 269 23.20 4.86 9.27
C TYR A 269 24.47 5.47 9.86
N HIS A 270 24.27 6.53 10.66
CA HIS A 270 25.33 7.20 11.40
C HIS A 270 25.00 7.22 12.88
N PRO A 271 26.00 7.27 13.78
CA PRO A 271 25.76 7.39 15.21
C PRO A 271 24.96 8.67 15.50
N VAL A 272 23.85 8.52 16.22
CA VAL A 272 23.02 9.65 16.68
C VAL A 272 22.95 9.57 18.19
N PRO A 273 23.51 10.52 18.96
CA PRO A 273 23.40 10.50 20.41
C PRO A 273 21.93 10.40 20.84
N PRO A 274 21.58 9.48 21.75
CA PRO A 274 20.23 9.43 22.28
C PRO A 274 19.91 10.76 22.97
N GLU A 275 18.66 11.20 22.85
CA GLU A 275 18.20 12.38 23.58
C GLU A 275 18.39 12.10 25.08
N LYS A 276 19.04 13.03 25.79
CA LYS A 276 19.13 13.01 27.25
C LYS A 276 17.74 13.30 27.80
N VAL A 277 16.85 12.32 27.72
CA VAL A 277 15.63 12.32 28.52
C VAL A 277 16.12 12.42 29.96
N ALA A 278 15.52 13.30 30.76
CA ALA A 278 15.71 13.24 32.20
C ALA A 278 15.10 11.90 32.67
N THR A 279 15.87 10.83 32.54
CA THR A 279 15.45 9.45 32.78
C THR A 279 15.54 9.21 34.27
N GLY A 280 14.37 9.12 34.87
CA GLY A 280 14.21 8.72 36.24
C GLY A 280 12.79 8.99 36.64
N PHE A 281 12.17 8.02 37.31
CA PHE A 281 11.00 8.21 38.14
C PHE A 281 11.00 9.59 38.87
N ALA A 282 12.17 10.03 39.37
CA ALA A 282 12.42 11.34 39.99
C ALA A 282 12.25 12.58 39.08
N ALA A 283 12.55 12.51 37.79
CA ALA A 283 12.61 13.69 36.91
C ALA A 283 11.23 14.16 36.43
N SER A 284 10.25 13.26 36.44
CA SER A 284 8.85 13.58 36.14
C SER A 284 8.09 14.18 37.34
N MET A 285 8.70 14.17 38.52
CA MET A 285 8.13 14.65 39.76
C MET A 285 8.54 16.09 40.05
N VAL A 286 7.63 16.86 40.62
CA VAL A 286 7.93 18.19 41.13
C VAL A 286 8.70 18.09 42.45
N ASP A 287 9.45 19.13 42.78
CA ASP A 287 10.23 19.20 44.03
C ASP A 287 9.34 19.46 45.25
N VAL A 288 8.52 18.46 45.58
CA VAL A 288 7.68 18.41 46.77
C VAL A 288 7.86 17.02 47.36
N ASN A 289 8.24 16.98 48.64
CA ASN A 289 8.54 15.72 49.33
C ASN A 289 7.48 15.46 50.41
N PHE A 290 7.00 14.23 50.43
CA PHE A 290 6.16 13.63 51.47
C PHE A 290 6.98 12.57 52.19
N THR A 291 6.62 12.25 53.42
CA THR A 291 7.29 11.21 54.20
C THR A 291 6.27 10.28 54.81
N ALA A 292 6.50 8.98 54.67
CA ALA A 292 5.82 7.94 55.41
C ALA A 292 6.85 7.26 56.34
N PRO A 293 6.81 7.50 57.66
CA PRO A 293 7.61 6.76 58.63
C PRO A 293 7.15 5.30 58.75
N PHE A 294 8.10 4.41 59.03
CA PHE A 294 7.80 3.00 59.25
C PHE A 294 7.08 2.79 60.59
N THR A 295 6.06 1.94 60.59
CA THR A 295 5.44 1.38 61.79
C THR A 295 5.35 -0.13 61.68
N ALA A 296 5.77 -0.83 62.75
CA ALA A 296 5.60 -2.28 62.87
C ALA A 296 4.24 -2.66 63.51
N ARG A 297 3.52 -1.69 64.08
CA ARG A 297 2.25 -1.91 64.75
C ARG A 297 1.10 -1.81 63.74
N GLU A 298 0.16 -2.73 63.81
CA GLU A 298 -1.10 -2.62 63.07
C GLU A 298 -1.99 -1.56 63.73
N LEU A 299 -2.54 -0.65 62.93
CA LEU A 299 -3.40 0.45 63.41
C LEU A 299 -4.87 0.03 63.36
N THR A 300 -5.67 0.57 64.27
CA THR A 300 -7.10 0.29 64.32
C THR A 300 -7.82 1.34 63.49
N LEU A 301 -8.30 0.97 62.30
CA LEU A 301 -8.99 1.92 61.42
C LEU A 301 -10.42 2.14 61.90
N ASP A 302 -10.66 3.17 62.71
CA ASP A 302 -11.97 3.55 63.24
C ASP A 302 -12.39 4.99 62.88
N GLY A 303 -11.50 5.73 62.21
CA GLY A 303 -11.71 7.11 61.80
C GLY A 303 -11.43 8.13 62.90
N ALA A 304 -10.68 7.80 63.96
CA ALA A 304 -10.35 8.72 65.05
C ALA A 304 -8.94 9.36 64.95
N LEU A 305 -7.97 8.68 64.33
CA LEU A 305 -6.55 9.10 64.27
C LEU A 305 -5.91 9.31 65.66
N ASP A 306 -6.29 8.52 66.67
CA ASP A 306 -5.87 8.71 68.06
C ASP A 306 -4.67 7.86 68.48
N GLU A 307 -4.15 6.99 67.60
CA GLU A 307 -2.95 6.22 67.89
C GLU A 307 -1.67 7.08 67.95
N PRO A 308 -0.71 6.75 68.85
CA PRO A 308 0.55 7.48 68.98
C PRO A 308 1.36 7.58 67.67
N GLU A 309 1.27 6.57 66.81
CA GLU A 309 1.95 6.51 65.52
C GLU A 309 1.50 7.67 64.61
N TRP A 310 0.21 8.04 64.62
CA TRP A 310 -0.31 9.17 63.87
C TRP A 310 0.24 10.50 64.38
N ALA A 311 0.37 10.67 65.69
CA ALA A 311 0.96 11.87 66.28
C ALA A 311 2.44 12.04 65.90
N SER A 312 3.14 10.94 65.65
CA SER A 312 4.56 10.93 65.23
C SER A 312 4.77 11.15 63.73
N ALA A 313 3.73 10.95 62.91
CA ALA A 313 3.81 11.09 61.46
C ALA A 313 3.77 12.58 61.04
N PRO A 314 4.72 13.06 60.22
CA PRO A 314 4.69 14.42 59.70
C PRO A 314 3.42 14.69 58.88
N VAL A 315 2.85 15.89 59.06
CA VAL A 315 1.77 16.36 58.18
C VAL A 315 2.35 16.65 56.80
N VAL A 316 1.66 16.21 55.75
CA VAL A 316 2.06 16.47 54.37
C VAL A 316 2.09 17.98 54.06
N PRO A 317 2.82 18.43 53.01
CA PRO A 317 2.75 19.81 52.56
C PRO A 317 1.31 20.30 52.34
N ALA A 318 1.04 21.56 52.70
CA ALA A 318 -0.30 22.13 52.62
C ALA A 318 -0.90 22.01 51.20
N LEU A 319 -2.16 21.58 51.12
CA LEU A 319 -2.91 21.57 49.87
C LEU A 319 -3.24 23.02 49.48
N LEU A 320 -2.88 23.42 48.26
CA LEU A 320 -3.10 24.78 47.77
C LEU A 320 -4.05 24.77 46.57
N LYS A 321 -4.80 25.87 46.42
CA LYS A 321 -5.60 26.14 45.21
C LYS A 321 -4.70 26.35 44.00
N ARG A 322 -5.27 26.29 42.79
CA ARG A 322 -4.53 26.53 41.51
C ARG A 322 -3.71 27.83 41.50
N ASN A 323 -4.18 28.87 42.19
CA ASN A 323 -3.53 30.17 42.30
C ASN A 323 -2.44 30.22 43.40
N GLY A 324 -2.11 29.09 44.04
CA GLY A 324 -1.12 28.99 45.11
C GLY A 324 -1.59 29.48 46.48
N LYS A 325 -2.85 29.92 46.63
CA LYS A 325 -3.39 30.36 47.92
C LYS A 325 -3.95 29.18 48.73
N PRO A 326 -3.93 29.24 50.08
CA PRO A 326 -4.60 28.27 50.93
C PRO A 326 -6.11 28.16 50.64
N PRO A 327 -6.72 26.97 50.75
CA PRO A 327 -8.17 26.78 50.73
C PRO A 327 -8.82 27.37 51.99
N GLN A 328 -10.13 27.54 51.97
CA GLN A 328 -10.91 27.88 53.16
C GLN A 328 -11.04 26.66 54.09
N ALA A 329 -11.30 25.48 53.51
CA ALA A 329 -11.35 24.20 54.21
C ALA A 329 -9.94 23.58 54.24
N ILE A 330 -9.24 23.69 55.37
CA ILE A 330 -7.89 23.16 55.52
C ILE A 330 -7.95 21.63 55.62
N THR A 331 -7.01 20.95 54.99
CA THR A 331 -6.88 19.49 55.05
C THR A 331 -5.49 19.13 55.54
N GLU A 332 -5.44 18.30 56.58
CA GLU A 332 -4.21 17.71 57.11
C GLU A 332 -4.18 16.24 56.72
N VAL A 333 -3.10 15.79 56.10
CA VAL A 333 -2.90 14.37 55.77
C VAL A 333 -1.61 13.90 56.40
N ARG A 334 -1.62 12.69 56.93
CA ARG A 334 -0.48 11.97 57.48
C ARG A 334 -0.38 10.62 56.80
N MET A 335 0.83 10.12 56.64
CA MET A 335 1.09 8.83 56.00
C MET A 335 2.09 8.03 56.81
N LEU A 336 1.88 6.72 56.86
CA LEU A 336 2.76 5.74 57.48
C LEU A 336 2.91 4.55 56.53
N HIS A 337 3.98 3.78 56.69
CA HIS A 337 4.15 2.53 55.95
C HIS A 337 4.48 1.39 56.91
N SER A 338 3.99 0.19 56.58
CA SER A 338 4.18 -1.01 57.38
C SER A 338 4.80 -2.14 56.53
N PRO A 339 5.02 -3.34 57.08
CA PRO A 339 5.41 -4.49 56.27
C PRO A 339 4.40 -4.89 55.18
N THR A 340 3.13 -4.52 55.34
CA THR A 340 2.03 -5.04 54.50
C THR A 340 1.33 -3.98 53.64
N GLY A 341 1.46 -2.68 53.96
CA GLY A 341 0.83 -1.64 53.15
C GLY A 341 1.12 -0.21 53.62
N LEU A 342 0.43 0.73 52.98
CA LEU A 342 0.42 2.15 53.29
C LEU A 342 -0.79 2.48 54.16
N TYR A 343 -0.57 3.28 55.20
CA TYR A 343 -1.64 3.91 55.96
C TYR A 343 -1.72 5.40 55.60
N LEU A 344 -2.94 5.89 55.43
CA LEU A 344 -3.26 7.29 55.24
C LEU A 344 -4.30 7.72 56.25
N GLY A 345 -4.01 8.83 56.93
CA GLY A 345 -4.93 9.49 57.84
C GLY A 345 -5.17 10.92 57.37
N ALA A 346 -6.41 11.35 57.29
CA ALA A 346 -6.74 12.71 56.87
C ALA A 346 -7.79 13.35 57.78
N ILE A 347 -7.53 14.59 58.20
CA ILE A 347 -8.50 15.46 58.87
C ILE A 347 -8.89 16.55 57.86
N MET A 348 -10.16 16.59 57.50
CA MET A 348 -10.72 17.56 56.57
C MET A 348 -11.58 18.55 57.36
N HIS A 349 -10.97 19.68 57.73
CA HIS A 349 -11.67 20.76 58.41
C HIS A 349 -12.70 21.36 57.47
N GLU A 350 -13.95 21.43 57.92
CA GLU A 350 -15.08 21.89 57.11
C GLU A 350 -15.86 22.97 57.88
N PRO A 351 -15.72 24.26 57.49
CA PRO A 351 -16.38 25.35 58.19
C PRO A 351 -17.91 25.32 58.09
N ASP A 352 -18.47 24.58 57.12
CA ASP A 352 -19.91 24.42 56.94
C ASP A 352 -20.31 22.94 56.81
N MET A 353 -20.11 22.19 57.90
CA MET A 353 -20.46 20.77 58.00
C MET A 353 -21.95 20.48 57.71
N ALA A 354 -22.84 21.46 57.90
CA ALA A 354 -24.26 21.31 57.63
C ALA A 354 -24.58 21.16 56.13
N ASN A 355 -23.71 21.69 55.27
CA ASN A 355 -23.84 21.62 53.80
C ASN A 355 -22.77 20.74 53.15
N LEU A 356 -22.19 19.78 53.89
CA LEU A 356 -21.27 18.78 53.37
C LEU A 356 -21.99 17.90 52.32
N VAL A 357 -21.46 17.85 51.10
CA VAL A 357 -22.05 17.07 50.00
C VAL A 357 -21.51 15.64 50.04
N ALA A 358 -22.36 14.67 50.38
CA ALA A 358 -21.99 13.25 50.38
C ALA A 358 -23.19 12.39 49.97
N LEU A 359 -23.39 12.25 48.66
CA LEU A 359 -24.56 11.60 48.05
C LEU A 359 -24.25 10.19 47.52
N TYR A 360 -23.02 9.90 47.14
CA TYR A 360 -22.66 8.65 46.50
C TYR A 360 -22.15 7.64 47.54
N ASP A 361 -22.94 6.62 47.82
CA ASP A 361 -22.69 5.64 48.89
C ASP A 361 -22.04 4.32 48.39
N GLN A 362 -22.03 4.08 47.08
CA GLN A 362 -21.50 2.85 46.47
C GLN A 362 -20.15 3.05 45.80
N ARG A 363 -19.37 1.96 45.77
CA ARG A 363 -18.06 1.91 45.11
C ARG A 363 -18.17 2.23 43.61
N ASP A 364 -17.18 2.92 43.07
CA ASP A 364 -17.05 3.30 41.63
C ASP A 364 -18.18 4.14 41.03
N LEU A 365 -19.06 4.72 41.87
CA LEU A 365 -19.88 5.85 41.48
C LEU A 365 -18.99 7.09 41.23
N SER A 366 -19.59 8.18 40.76
CA SER A 366 -18.87 9.44 40.53
C SER A 366 -18.55 10.15 41.86
N ILE A 367 -17.82 9.49 42.77
CA ILE A 367 -17.47 9.96 44.12
C ILE A 367 -16.79 11.33 44.09
N PHE A 368 -16.05 11.65 43.02
CA PHE A 368 -15.44 12.95 42.77
C PHE A 368 -16.45 14.11 42.58
N ASN A 369 -17.76 13.83 42.56
CA ASN A 369 -18.81 14.85 42.60
C ASN A 369 -19.34 15.15 44.02
N ASP A 370 -18.86 14.43 45.04
CA ASP A 370 -19.08 14.73 46.46
C ASP A 370 -17.88 15.47 47.04
N ASP A 371 -18.04 16.01 48.25
CA ASP A 371 -16.91 16.33 49.12
C ASP A 371 -16.04 15.08 49.34
N CYS A 372 -14.88 15.05 48.68
CA CYS A 372 -13.96 13.91 48.72
C CYS A 372 -12.49 14.30 48.91
N LEU A 373 -11.68 13.31 49.29
CA LEU A 373 -10.22 13.32 49.24
C LEU A 373 -9.78 12.39 48.12
N GLU A 374 -8.87 12.84 47.26
CA GLU A 374 -8.27 12.02 46.21
C GLU A 374 -6.79 11.78 46.46
N ILE A 375 -6.35 10.56 46.18
CA ILE A 375 -4.97 10.12 46.29
C ILE A 375 -4.56 9.54 44.95
N LEU A 376 -3.51 10.10 44.37
CA LEU A 376 -2.94 9.64 43.13
C LEU A 376 -1.56 9.08 43.45
N LEU A 377 -1.38 7.79 43.19
CA LEU A 377 -0.17 7.05 43.56
C LEU A 377 0.45 6.44 42.30
N ASP A 378 1.71 6.76 42.04
CA ASP A 378 2.51 6.15 40.99
C ASP A 378 3.64 5.35 41.62
N THR A 379 3.57 4.02 41.55
CA THR A 379 4.54 3.14 42.21
C THR A 379 5.79 2.85 41.36
N GLY A 380 5.80 3.24 40.08
CA GLY A 380 6.87 2.80 39.16
C GLY A 380 7.17 3.68 37.96
N GLY A 381 6.55 4.86 37.86
CA GLY A 381 6.88 5.82 36.81
C GLY A 381 6.24 5.53 35.46
N GLY A 382 5.18 4.72 35.42
CA GLY A 382 4.51 4.31 34.19
C GLY A 382 2.99 4.32 34.30
N LYS A 383 2.31 4.12 33.16
CA LYS A 383 0.85 4.01 33.13
C LYS A 383 0.36 2.80 33.94
N GLU A 384 1.08 1.68 33.86
CA GLU A 384 0.74 0.43 34.55
C GLU A 384 1.01 0.44 36.07
N THR A 385 1.53 1.54 36.60
CA THR A 385 1.83 1.71 38.02
C THR A 385 1.12 2.95 38.61
N PHE A 386 0.20 3.55 37.85
CA PHE A 386 -0.57 4.72 38.25
C PHE A 386 -1.97 4.34 38.74
N TYR A 387 -2.24 4.66 40.00
CA TYR A 387 -3.48 4.37 40.72
C TYR A 387 -4.13 5.67 41.16
N HIS A 388 -5.46 5.70 41.13
CA HIS A 388 -6.26 6.82 41.60
C HIS A 388 -7.32 6.30 42.57
N PHE A 389 -7.30 6.83 43.78
CA PHE A 389 -8.26 6.55 44.84
C PHE A 389 -9.01 7.83 45.19
N CYS A 390 -10.31 7.77 45.40
CA CYS A 390 -11.15 8.89 45.82
C CYS A 390 -12.11 8.42 46.89
N VAL A 391 -12.14 9.11 48.03
CA VAL A 391 -12.93 8.73 49.22
C VAL A 391 -13.75 9.93 49.68
N ASN A 392 -15.07 9.76 49.84
CA ASN A 392 -15.95 10.80 50.39
C ASN A 392 -16.20 10.62 51.89
N ALA A 393 -16.96 11.54 52.48
CA ALA A 393 -17.33 11.52 53.89
C ALA A 393 -18.33 10.41 54.32
N LEU A 394 -18.67 9.48 53.43
CA LEU A 394 -19.40 8.25 53.74
C LEU A 394 -18.47 7.02 53.80
N GLY A 395 -17.19 7.19 53.42
CA GLY A 395 -16.24 6.08 53.28
C GLY A 395 -16.38 5.32 51.95
N SER A 396 -17.17 5.83 51.01
CA SER A 396 -17.32 5.23 49.69
C SER A 396 -16.05 5.47 48.86
N LEU A 397 -15.63 4.43 48.13
CA LEU A 397 -14.39 4.42 47.36
C LEU A 397 -14.67 4.49 45.86
N TYR A 398 -13.96 5.34 45.14
CA TYR A 398 -13.69 5.15 43.72
C TYR A 398 -12.23 4.77 43.57
N ASP A 399 -11.95 3.71 42.81
CA ASP A 399 -10.59 3.34 42.49
C ASP A 399 -10.40 2.96 41.03
N SER A 400 -9.22 3.30 40.49
CA SER A 400 -8.88 2.96 39.12
C SER A 400 -7.39 2.78 38.94
N LYS A 401 -7.04 2.00 37.92
CA LYS A 401 -5.66 1.83 37.44
C LYS A 401 -5.56 2.40 36.04
N ASN A 402 -4.69 3.39 35.81
CA ASN A 402 -4.56 4.07 34.52
C ASN A 402 -5.89 4.63 33.97
N GLY A 403 -6.81 5.03 34.85
CA GLY A 403 -8.16 5.48 34.49
C GLY A 403 -9.14 4.35 34.14
N ASP A 404 -8.74 3.08 34.20
CA ASP A 404 -9.65 1.94 34.10
C ASP A 404 -10.27 1.65 35.47
N LYS A 405 -11.53 2.06 35.62
CA LYS A 405 -12.37 1.82 36.81
C LYS A 405 -12.84 0.38 36.97
N ARG A 406 -12.47 -0.54 36.07
CA ARG A 406 -12.78 -1.97 36.24
C ARG A 406 -11.81 -2.63 37.23
N TRP A 407 -10.66 -2.00 37.48
CA TRP A 407 -9.72 -2.45 38.48
C TRP A 407 -10.23 -2.09 39.87
N ASN A 408 -10.22 -3.07 40.78
CA ASN A 408 -10.67 -2.92 42.17
C ASN A 408 -9.62 -3.49 43.12
N GLY A 409 -9.14 -2.68 44.06
CA GLY A 409 -8.31 -3.11 45.19
C GLY A 409 -9.12 -3.92 46.20
N ASN A 410 -8.69 -5.14 46.49
CA ASN A 410 -9.47 -6.11 47.26
C ASN A 410 -9.26 -5.99 48.77
N GLY A 411 -8.08 -5.56 49.21
CA GLY A 411 -7.72 -5.48 50.63
C GLY A 411 -7.72 -4.05 51.18
N ILE A 412 -8.18 -3.07 50.40
CA ILE A 412 -8.30 -1.68 50.84
C ILE A 412 -9.33 -1.58 51.96
N LYS A 413 -8.94 -0.95 53.08
CA LYS A 413 -9.82 -0.70 54.22
C LYS A 413 -9.97 0.81 54.41
N ILE A 414 -11.20 1.28 54.65
CA ILE A 414 -11.52 2.69 54.86
C ILE A 414 -12.48 2.79 56.04
N SER A 415 -12.18 3.72 56.94
CA SER A 415 -13.07 4.15 58.03
C SER A 415 -13.20 5.66 58.00
N THR A 416 -14.40 6.17 58.24
CA THR A 416 -14.67 7.61 58.28
C THR A 416 -15.51 7.99 59.48
N SER A 417 -15.30 9.20 59.98
CA SER A 417 -16.08 9.79 61.07
C SER A 417 -16.40 11.25 60.76
N ARG A 418 -17.50 11.77 61.31
CA ARG A 418 -17.91 13.17 61.16
C ARG A 418 -17.98 13.80 62.54
N HIS A 419 -17.38 14.97 62.67
CA HIS A 419 -17.35 15.79 63.88
C HIS A 419 -18.06 17.13 63.63
N GLN A 420 -18.02 18.00 64.63
CA GLN A 420 -18.73 19.28 64.59
C GLN A 420 -18.19 20.23 63.51
N ASP A 421 -16.88 20.23 63.27
CA ASP A 421 -16.15 21.16 62.40
C ASP A 421 -15.23 20.47 61.38
N SER A 422 -15.32 19.13 61.29
CA SER A 422 -14.40 18.33 60.48
C SER A 422 -14.99 16.95 60.19
N TRP A 423 -14.38 16.26 59.23
CA TRP A 423 -14.57 14.83 59.04
C TRP A 423 -13.22 14.16 58.78
N ILE A 424 -13.11 12.89 59.13
CA ILE A 424 -11.85 12.16 59.17
C ILE A 424 -11.92 10.93 58.26
N ILE A 425 -10.80 10.61 57.61
CA ILE A 425 -10.58 9.36 56.88
C ILE A 425 -9.36 8.66 57.48
N GLU A 426 -9.51 7.36 57.77
CA GLU A 426 -8.42 6.42 57.88
C GLU A 426 -8.50 5.40 56.75
N MET A 427 -7.39 5.19 56.04
CA MET A 427 -7.31 4.30 54.89
C MET A 427 -6.05 3.43 54.96
N PHE A 428 -6.20 2.14 54.69
CA PHE A 428 -5.09 1.22 54.50
C PHE A 428 -5.09 0.66 53.08
N ILE A 429 -3.95 0.74 52.40
CA ILE A 429 -3.73 0.27 51.03
C ILE A 429 -2.68 -0.85 51.05
N PRO A 430 -3.06 -2.12 50.84
CA PRO A 430 -2.11 -3.23 50.81
C PRO A 430 -1.15 -3.14 49.62
N TYR A 431 0.12 -3.47 49.83
CA TYR A 431 1.09 -3.50 48.73
C TYR A 431 0.77 -4.57 47.67
N THR A 432 0.10 -5.64 48.07
CA THR A 432 -0.37 -6.70 47.16
C THR A 432 -1.34 -6.16 46.12
N ASP A 433 -2.21 -5.22 46.48
CA ASP A 433 -3.14 -4.58 45.53
C ASP A 433 -2.37 -3.68 44.55
N LEU A 434 -1.31 -3.02 45.02
CA LEU A 434 -0.45 -2.15 44.21
C LEU A 434 0.58 -2.90 43.35
N LYS A 435 0.68 -4.23 43.51
CA LYS A 435 1.78 -5.07 42.97
C LYS A 435 3.17 -4.51 43.32
N LEU A 436 3.27 -3.86 44.48
CA LEU A 436 4.49 -3.27 44.99
C LEU A 436 5.11 -4.29 45.96
N PRO A 437 6.40 -4.67 45.83
CA PRO A 437 7.09 -5.32 46.95
C PRO A 437 7.15 -4.36 48.14
N GLN A 438 7.32 -4.87 49.37
CA GLN A 438 7.48 -4.01 50.55
C GLN A 438 8.57 -2.95 50.28
N PRO A 439 8.21 -1.65 50.27
CA PRO A 439 9.15 -0.58 50.05
C PRO A 439 10.24 -0.56 51.11
N GLN A 440 11.46 -0.34 50.68
CA GLN A 440 12.61 -0.23 51.57
C GLN A 440 12.81 1.23 52.01
N ILE A 441 13.45 1.42 53.16
CA ILE A 441 13.81 2.75 53.64
C ILE A 441 14.66 3.49 52.60
N GLY A 442 14.27 4.73 52.29
CA GLY A 442 14.87 5.61 51.28
C GLY A 442 14.41 5.36 49.84
N GLU A 443 13.54 4.36 49.61
CA GLU A 443 12.74 4.32 48.39
C GLU A 443 11.68 5.43 48.43
N TYR A 444 11.10 5.74 47.27
CA TYR A 444 9.96 6.64 47.20
C TYR A 444 8.93 6.18 46.18
N CYS A 445 7.72 6.73 46.28
CA CYS A 445 6.68 6.64 45.25
C CYS A 445 6.29 8.04 44.74
N GLY A 446 5.59 8.12 43.60
CA GLY A 446 4.97 9.34 43.13
C GLY A 446 3.64 9.55 43.82
N LEU A 447 3.39 10.74 44.37
CA LEU A 447 2.17 11.01 45.14
C LEU A 447 1.60 12.39 44.82
N ARG A 448 0.28 12.46 44.72
CA ARG A 448 -0.49 13.69 44.91
C ARG A 448 -1.71 13.42 45.77
N VAL A 449 -2.04 14.39 46.61
CA VAL A 449 -3.27 14.44 47.38
C VAL A 449 -4.09 15.64 46.94
N CYS A 450 -5.39 15.44 46.68
CA CYS A 450 -6.33 16.50 46.31
C CYS A 450 -7.53 16.50 47.26
N ARG A 451 -8.12 17.67 47.47
CA ARG A 451 -9.40 17.86 48.16
C ARG A 451 -10.36 18.55 47.20
N GLU A 452 -11.47 17.89 46.91
CA GLU A 452 -12.62 18.52 46.24
C GLU A 452 -13.68 18.87 47.27
N ARG A 453 -14.02 20.17 47.38
CA ARG A 453 -15.10 20.68 48.21
C ARG A 453 -16.22 21.18 47.31
N HIS A 454 -17.37 20.50 47.33
CA HIS A 454 -18.50 20.76 46.41
C HIS A 454 -19.57 21.71 46.98
N HIS A 455 -19.25 22.40 48.06
CA HIS A 455 -19.96 23.59 48.49
C HIS A 455 -20.02 24.66 47.38
N VAL A 456 -20.95 25.62 47.45
CA VAL A 456 -21.04 26.72 46.47
C VAL A 456 -20.39 27.98 47.05
N PRO A 457 -19.29 28.51 46.49
CA PRO A 457 -18.59 28.05 45.27
C PRO A 457 -17.66 26.86 45.50
N LYS A 458 -17.53 26.00 44.48
CA LYS A 458 -16.67 24.81 44.50
C LYS A 458 -15.22 25.20 44.76
N GLU A 459 -14.55 24.51 45.67
CA GLU A 459 -13.15 24.74 46.02
C GLU A 459 -12.32 23.47 45.76
N LEU A 460 -11.21 23.62 45.03
CA LEU A 460 -10.28 22.53 44.71
C LEU A 460 -8.88 22.88 45.21
N SER A 461 -8.26 21.98 45.95
CA SER A 461 -6.89 22.15 46.44
C SER A 461 -6.08 20.86 46.31
N ALA A 462 -4.76 20.98 46.14
CA ALA A 462 -3.88 19.82 46.04
C ALA A 462 -2.45 20.10 46.50
N ALA A 463 -1.78 19.02 46.90
CA ALA A 463 -0.35 18.94 47.15
C ALA A 463 0.22 17.74 46.37
N PRO A 464 1.12 17.96 45.38
CA PRO A 464 1.57 19.26 44.87
C PRO A 464 0.47 20.04 44.15
N THR A 465 0.64 21.37 44.05
CA THR A 465 -0.35 22.27 43.42
C THR A 465 -0.49 22.03 41.92
N VAL A 466 -1.73 21.86 41.45
CA VAL A 466 -2.06 21.70 40.03
C VAL A 466 -2.29 23.07 39.39
N LYS A 467 -1.33 23.55 38.58
CA LYS A 467 -1.40 24.88 37.95
C LYS A 467 -2.36 24.94 36.77
N SER A 468 -2.49 23.86 35.99
CA SER A 468 -3.36 23.76 34.81
C SER A 468 -3.79 22.31 34.56
N GLY A 469 -4.86 22.08 33.79
CA GLY A 469 -5.34 20.73 33.45
C GLY A 469 -6.15 20.05 34.57
N SER A 470 -6.45 18.75 34.41
CA SER A 470 -7.24 17.97 35.37
C SER A 470 -6.47 17.68 36.67
N TYR A 471 -7.17 17.58 37.80
CA TYR A 471 -6.61 17.09 39.08
C TYR A 471 -6.38 15.57 39.10
N SER A 472 -6.78 14.84 38.05
CA SER A 472 -6.50 13.41 37.86
C SER A 472 -5.30 13.11 36.95
N GLN A 473 -4.66 14.13 36.35
CA GLN A 473 -3.56 13.92 35.39
C GLN A 473 -2.27 13.46 36.08
N ARG A 474 -1.46 12.64 35.41
CA ARG A 474 -0.19 12.14 35.97
C ARG A 474 0.89 13.21 36.18
N ALA A 475 0.82 14.34 35.49
CA ALA A 475 1.73 15.46 35.72
C ALA A 475 1.56 16.02 37.16
N TYR A 476 2.63 16.58 37.74
CA TYR A 476 2.66 17.21 39.08
C TYR A 476 2.62 16.25 40.29
N LEU A 477 3.20 15.05 40.19
CA LEU A 477 3.42 14.20 41.37
C LEU A 477 4.64 14.67 42.17
N GLY A 478 4.57 14.60 43.50
CA GLY A 478 5.73 14.76 44.39
C GLY A 478 6.27 13.39 44.83
N LYS A 479 7.33 13.39 45.65
CA LYS A 479 8.02 12.17 46.11
C LYS A 479 7.56 11.77 47.50
N LEU A 480 6.90 10.63 47.65
CA LEU A 480 6.60 9.99 48.93
C LEU A 480 7.76 9.12 49.37
N HIS A 481 8.58 9.60 50.30
CA HIS A 481 9.73 8.88 50.84
C HIS A 481 9.31 7.91 51.95
N PHE A 482 9.76 6.67 51.86
CA PHE A 482 9.63 5.68 52.93
C PHE A 482 10.78 5.87 53.92
N THR A 483 10.49 6.36 55.12
CA THR A 483 11.50 6.73 56.11
C THR A 483 11.49 5.78 57.30
N PRO A 484 12.59 5.70 58.08
CA PRO A 484 12.57 4.94 59.34
C PRO A 484 11.47 5.43 60.28
N GLY A 485 11.04 4.58 61.20
CA GLY A 485 10.12 4.97 62.27
C GLY A 485 10.78 5.96 63.24
N ALA A 486 9.96 6.70 64.00
CA ALA A 486 10.44 7.74 64.91
C ALA A 486 11.41 7.24 66.00
N GLU A 487 11.37 5.96 66.35
CA GLU A 487 12.25 5.32 67.34
C GLU A 487 13.55 4.71 66.75
N ALA A 488 13.78 4.83 65.44
CA ALA A 488 14.96 4.26 64.79
C ALA A 488 16.27 4.96 65.23
N LYS A 489 17.34 4.17 65.44
CA LYS A 489 18.68 4.67 65.74
C LYS A 489 19.16 5.65 64.66
N LYS A 490 19.76 6.78 65.05
CA LYS A 490 20.32 7.77 64.12
C LYS A 490 21.59 7.23 63.47
N VAL A 491 21.45 6.60 62.31
CA VAL A 491 22.55 6.08 61.47
C VAL A 491 22.56 6.82 60.13
N THR A 492 23.72 7.30 59.71
CA THR A 492 23.91 8.01 58.43
C THR A 492 24.82 7.19 57.50
N LEU A 493 24.39 7.01 56.25
CA LEU A 493 25.18 6.43 55.16
C LEU A 493 25.50 7.54 54.15
N GLU A 494 26.78 7.83 53.93
CA GLU A 494 27.25 8.81 52.96
C GLU A 494 28.00 8.11 51.82
N LEU A 495 27.61 8.39 50.58
CA LEU A 495 28.33 7.97 49.37
C LEU A 495 29.22 9.12 48.89
N HIS A 496 30.51 8.84 48.66
CA HIS A 496 31.44 9.82 48.11
C HIS A 496 31.37 9.90 46.59
N ASP A 497 30.93 8.82 45.94
CA ASP A 497 30.65 8.77 44.52
C ASP A 497 29.14 8.98 44.31
N LYS A 498 28.76 9.76 43.29
CA LYS A 498 27.35 10.12 43.02
C LYS A 498 26.76 9.38 41.81
N SER A 499 27.63 8.76 41.01
CA SER A 499 27.23 8.10 39.77
C SER A 499 27.96 6.78 39.56
N PHE A 500 27.39 5.89 38.75
CA PHE A 500 28.01 4.64 38.33
C PHE A 500 28.17 4.54 36.81
N GLN A 501 29.10 3.69 36.37
CA GLN A 501 29.38 3.34 34.98
C GLN A 501 29.10 1.84 34.74
N MET A 502 29.08 1.41 33.48
CA MET A 502 29.07 -0.02 33.14
C MET A 502 30.37 -0.69 33.62
N GLY A 503 30.31 -1.98 34.00
CA GLY A 503 31.45 -2.71 34.57
C GLY A 503 31.46 -2.72 36.11
N CYS A 504 32.64 -2.85 36.72
CA CYS A 504 32.80 -2.91 38.18
C CYS A 504 33.19 -1.54 38.75
N ASN A 505 32.27 -0.92 39.50
CA ASN A 505 32.46 0.37 40.16
C ASN A 505 33.01 0.16 41.58
N HIS A 506 33.96 0.98 42.02
CA HIS A 506 34.51 0.92 43.37
C HIS A 506 33.98 2.08 44.22
N VAL A 507 32.78 1.90 44.78
CA VAL A 507 32.02 2.95 45.46
C VAL A 507 32.56 3.16 46.86
N ARG A 508 33.05 4.35 47.16
CA ARG A 508 33.50 4.74 48.50
C ARG A 508 32.33 5.23 49.32
N LEU A 509 32.16 4.63 50.50
CA LEU A 509 31.09 4.98 51.43
C LEU A 509 31.61 5.11 52.85
N SER A 510 30.89 5.89 53.65
CA SER A 510 31.10 5.98 55.10
C SER A 510 29.78 5.87 55.86
N VAL A 511 29.84 5.17 56.99
CA VAL A 511 28.70 4.96 57.89
C VAL A 511 29.05 5.54 59.26
N THR A 512 28.16 6.35 59.83
CA THR A 512 28.35 6.99 61.14
C THR A 512 27.08 6.91 61.99
N GLY A 513 27.23 6.87 63.32
CA GLY A 513 26.11 6.94 64.27
C GLY A 513 26.06 5.79 65.27
N GLU A 514 24.85 5.46 65.75
CA GLU A 514 24.63 4.36 66.71
C GLU A 514 24.57 3.00 66.00
N LEU A 515 25.75 2.44 65.71
CA LEU A 515 25.91 1.25 64.87
C LEU A 515 25.64 -0.08 65.63
N PRO A 516 24.77 -0.97 65.11
CA PRO A 516 24.63 -2.35 65.59
C PRO A 516 25.92 -3.18 65.43
N ALA A 517 26.01 -4.30 66.17
CA ALA A 517 27.18 -5.18 66.17
C ALA A 517 27.40 -5.95 64.85
N ALA A 518 26.32 -6.22 64.11
CA ALA A 518 26.34 -6.86 62.80
C ALA A 518 25.67 -5.95 61.77
N LEU A 519 26.40 -5.64 60.70
CA LEU A 519 25.98 -4.75 59.63
C LEU A 519 26.32 -5.35 58.27
N ALA A 520 25.46 -5.11 57.28
CA ALA A 520 25.73 -5.42 55.89
C ALA A 520 25.26 -4.28 54.98
N ILE A 521 25.76 -4.27 53.74
CA ILE A 521 25.30 -3.41 52.66
C ILE A 521 24.53 -4.26 51.66
N ARG A 522 23.26 -3.93 51.46
CA ARG A 522 22.42 -4.45 50.39
C ARG A 522 22.47 -3.51 49.19
N THR A 523 23.03 -3.98 48.09
CA THR A 523 23.04 -3.27 46.81
C THR A 523 21.91 -3.78 45.92
N MET A 524 21.05 -2.88 45.44
CA MET A 524 19.93 -3.22 44.57
C MET A 524 20.01 -2.41 43.27
N LEU A 525 19.93 -3.09 42.14
CA LEU A 525 19.97 -2.47 40.81
C LEU A 525 18.54 -2.39 40.30
N PHE A 526 18.13 -1.24 39.75
CA PHE A 526 16.82 -1.07 39.16
C PHE A 526 16.90 -0.47 37.76
N ASP A 527 15.96 -0.82 36.90
CA ASP A 527 15.77 -0.17 35.61
C ASP A 527 14.89 1.11 35.70
N ASP A 528 14.67 1.75 34.56
CA ASP A 528 13.86 2.98 34.45
C ASP A 528 12.37 2.78 34.81
N SER A 529 11.90 1.53 34.88
CA SER A 529 10.54 1.16 35.32
C SER A 529 10.44 0.80 36.80
N ASN A 530 11.53 1.01 37.56
CA ASN A 530 11.71 0.57 38.94
C ASN A 530 11.65 -0.96 39.13
N LEU A 531 11.83 -1.76 38.08
CA LEU A 531 11.99 -3.20 38.23
C LEU A 531 13.38 -3.49 38.81
N ARG A 532 13.42 -4.29 39.89
CA ARG A 532 14.67 -4.70 40.53
C ARG A 532 15.35 -5.79 39.69
N LEU A 533 16.51 -5.45 39.11
CA LEU A 533 17.31 -6.33 38.24
C LEU A 533 18.20 -7.29 39.03
N ALA A 534 18.77 -6.83 40.15
CA ALA A 534 19.67 -7.62 40.98
C ALA A 534 19.67 -7.14 42.45
N THR A 535 20.11 -8.02 43.36
CA THR A 535 20.35 -7.70 44.77
C THR A 535 21.59 -8.45 45.26
N ASN A 536 22.51 -7.77 45.93
CA ASN A 536 23.72 -8.34 46.50
C ASN A 536 23.93 -7.81 47.92
N ASP A 537 24.16 -8.71 48.88
CA ASP A 537 24.47 -8.35 50.26
C ASP A 537 25.98 -8.52 50.54
N THR A 538 26.61 -7.50 51.11
CA THR A 538 28.03 -7.49 51.49
C THR A 538 28.17 -7.20 52.98
N VAL A 539 28.73 -8.12 53.75
CA VAL A 539 28.95 -7.94 55.18
C VAL A 539 29.99 -6.85 55.42
N LEU A 540 29.69 -5.91 56.32
CA LEU A 540 30.63 -4.85 56.70
C LEU A 540 31.53 -5.31 57.84
N PRO A 541 32.78 -4.79 57.91
CA PRO A 541 33.65 -5.00 59.06
C PRO A 541 33.06 -4.37 60.33
N ALA A 542 33.50 -4.85 61.49
CA ALA A 542 33.07 -4.31 62.78
C ALA A 542 33.40 -2.80 62.89
N PRO A 543 32.49 -1.98 63.44
CA PRO A 543 32.71 -0.54 63.57
C PRO A 543 33.84 -0.19 64.54
N VAL A 544 34.65 0.82 64.19
CA VAL A 544 35.70 1.38 65.05
C VAL A 544 35.27 2.81 65.42
N GLU A 545 35.14 3.10 66.72
CA GLU A 545 34.70 4.41 67.25
C GLU A 545 33.39 4.95 66.61
N GLY A 546 32.44 4.05 66.29
CA GLY A 546 31.14 4.45 65.72
C GLY A 546 31.19 4.89 64.25
N LYS A 547 32.29 4.59 63.53
CA LYS A 547 32.45 4.85 62.09
C LYS A 547 32.93 3.62 61.33
N ILE A 548 32.43 3.47 60.09
CA ILE A 548 32.95 2.50 59.10
C ILE A 548 33.25 3.27 57.82
N ALA A 549 34.43 3.06 57.23
CA ALA A 549 34.76 3.51 55.88
C ALA A 549 35.11 2.27 55.03
N PHE A 550 34.51 2.15 53.85
CA PHE A 550 34.58 0.94 53.05
C PHE A 550 34.51 1.28 51.55
N THR A 551 35.19 0.50 50.72
CA THR A 551 35.08 0.57 49.26
C THR A 551 34.32 -0.65 48.78
N LEU A 552 33.11 -0.42 48.28
CA LEU A 552 32.18 -1.45 47.83
C LEU A 552 32.34 -1.68 46.32
N PRO A 553 32.74 -2.88 45.87
CA PRO A 553 32.65 -3.23 44.46
C PRO A 553 31.19 -3.43 44.05
N VAL A 554 30.71 -2.63 43.11
CA VAL A 554 29.36 -2.68 42.55
C VAL A 554 29.44 -3.02 41.07
N THR A 555 29.02 -4.23 40.72
CA THR A 555 29.02 -4.73 39.35
C THR A 555 27.75 -4.33 38.61
N ILE A 556 27.92 -3.66 37.47
CA ILE A 556 26.87 -3.24 36.54
C ILE A 556 27.11 -3.93 35.19
N ALA A 557 26.47 -5.08 35.00
CA ALA A 557 26.55 -5.86 33.76
C ALA A 557 25.33 -5.68 32.84
N ASP A 558 24.23 -5.16 33.37
CA ASP A 558 22.97 -4.93 32.66
C ASP A 558 22.82 -3.42 32.38
N ASP A 559 22.83 -3.06 31.10
CA ASP A 559 22.75 -1.68 30.63
C ASP A 559 21.36 -1.06 30.80
N ARG A 560 20.35 -1.85 31.21
CA ARG A 560 19.06 -1.33 31.67
C ARG A 560 19.15 -0.70 33.06
N THR A 561 20.23 -0.93 33.82
CA THR A 561 20.40 -0.37 35.18
C THR A 561 20.37 1.15 35.16
N ALA A 562 19.28 1.74 35.65
CA ALA A 562 19.05 3.18 35.73
C ALA A 562 19.46 3.79 37.06
N ARG A 563 19.35 3.01 38.13
CA ARG A 563 19.70 3.43 39.48
C ARG A 563 20.26 2.27 40.29
N VAL A 564 21.15 2.61 41.23
CA VAL A 564 21.64 1.66 42.23
C VAL A 564 21.30 2.20 43.61
N VAL A 565 20.58 1.41 44.39
CA VAL A 565 20.28 1.70 45.80
C VAL A 565 21.25 0.91 46.67
N ILE A 566 21.93 1.60 47.57
CA ILE A 566 22.84 1.05 48.57
C ILE A 566 22.15 1.19 49.92
N GLY A 567 21.61 0.11 50.46
CA GLY A 567 20.96 0.06 51.77
C GLY A 567 21.88 -0.52 52.84
N LEU A 568 21.96 0.14 53.99
CA LEU A 568 22.61 -0.41 55.18
C LEU A 568 21.60 -1.28 55.94
N THR A 569 21.97 -2.53 56.24
CA THR A 569 21.11 -3.47 56.97
C THR A 569 21.72 -3.92 58.29
N ASP A 570 20.86 -4.22 59.27
CA ASP A 570 21.26 -4.89 60.53
C ASP A 570 21.43 -6.41 60.35
N GLY A 571 21.82 -7.10 61.43
CA GLY A 571 21.98 -8.56 61.46
C GLY A 571 20.70 -9.38 61.22
N ASN A 572 19.52 -8.74 61.25
CA ASN A 572 18.23 -9.35 60.92
C ASN A 572 17.80 -9.04 59.47
N GLY A 573 18.60 -8.26 58.72
CA GLY A 573 18.31 -7.87 57.36
C GLY A 573 17.39 -6.65 57.22
N ASN A 574 17.08 -5.95 58.32
CA ASN A 574 16.26 -4.74 58.27
C ASN A 574 17.10 -3.57 57.75
N VAL A 575 16.57 -2.80 56.79
CA VAL A 575 17.24 -1.62 56.25
C VAL A 575 17.15 -0.48 57.27
N LEU A 576 18.31 0.01 57.71
CA LEU A 576 18.47 1.10 58.67
C LEU A 576 18.45 2.47 57.97
N THR A 577 19.09 2.56 56.81
CA THR A 577 19.17 3.76 55.96
C THR A 577 19.64 3.37 54.55
N SER A 578 19.50 4.24 53.55
CA SER A 578 19.98 3.96 52.19
C SER A 578 20.46 5.23 51.46
N ALA A 579 21.20 5.02 50.39
CA ALA A 579 21.69 6.06 49.49
C ALA A 579 21.62 5.60 48.02
N LEU A 580 21.61 6.56 47.09
CA LEU A 580 21.38 6.34 45.66
C LEU A 580 22.63 6.70 44.83
N LEU A 581 22.97 5.88 43.84
CA LEU A 581 23.85 6.25 42.74
C LEU A 581 23.05 6.40 41.46
N GLU A 582 23.33 7.48 40.73
CA GLU A 582 22.70 7.79 39.44
C GLU A 582 23.52 7.25 38.27
N ARG A 583 22.85 6.96 37.14
CA ARG A 583 23.53 6.48 35.93
C ARG A 583 24.44 7.57 35.36
N GLY A 584 25.70 7.23 35.09
CA GLY A 584 26.69 8.15 34.52
C GLY A 584 26.92 8.02 33.00
N PHE A 585 26.05 7.31 32.28
CA PHE A 585 26.15 7.01 30.85
C PHE A 585 24.78 7.04 30.18
N SER A 586 24.72 7.25 28.86
CA SER A 586 23.48 7.20 28.08
C SER A 586 22.85 5.79 28.03
N SER A 587 21.52 5.73 28.14
CA SER A 587 20.78 4.48 27.98
C SER A 587 20.74 4.04 26.51
N THR A 588 20.84 2.74 26.28
CA THR A 588 20.68 2.09 24.98
C THR A 588 19.21 1.74 24.65
N ALA A 589 18.30 1.87 25.64
CA ALA A 589 16.88 1.49 25.66
C ALA A 589 16.33 0.86 24.36
N PRO A 590 15.91 -0.43 24.37
CA PRO A 590 15.43 -1.21 25.52
C PRO A 590 16.49 -2.01 26.31
N GLY A 591 17.76 -1.93 25.93
CA GLY A 591 18.87 -2.72 26.51
C GLY A 591 19.57 -3.57 25.46
N LEU A 592 20.84 -3.91 25.67
CA LEU A 592 21.70 -4.58 24.68
C LEU A 592 21.18 -5.96 24.27
N ALA A 593 20.76 -6.77 25.25
CA ALA A 593 20.24 -8.11 24.97
C ALA A 593 18.98 -8.06 24.10
N ALA A 594 18.03 -7.18 24.44
CA ALA A 594 16.81 -6.99 23.67
C ALA A 594 17.10 -6.44 22.26
N MET A 595 18.07 -5.53 22.14
CA MET A 595 18.48 -5.00 20.83
C MET A 595 19.11 -6.08 19.95
N ARG A 596 19.96 -6.94 20.53
CA ARG A 596 20.56 -8.08 19.83
C ARG A 596 19.50 -9.07 19.36
N ASP A 597 18.55 -9.41 20.21
CA ASP A 597 17.46 -10.34 19.87
C ASP A 597 16.60 -9.76 18.73
N HIS A 598 16.31 -8.46 18.77
CA HIS A 598 15.63 -7.73 17.69
C HIS A 598 16.41 -7.73 16.37
N ILE A 599 17.72 -7.46 16.40
CA ILE A 599 18.57 -7.51 15.19
C ILE A 599 18.60 -8.92 14.60
N ASN A 600 18.72 -9.95 15.43
CA ASN A 600 18.67 -11.34 15.00
C ASN A 600 17.32 -11.68 14.35
N GLU A 601 16.21 -11.22 14.91
CA GLU A 601 14.88 -11.39 14.32
C GLU A 601 14.77 -10.70 12.95
N LEU A 602 15.24 -9.45 12.82
CA LEU A 602 15.28 -8.75 11.55
C LEU A 602 16.09 -9.51 10.52
N GLN A 603 17.31 -9.95 10.87
CA GLN A 603 18.12 -10.75 9.97
C GLN A 603 17.37 -12.02 9.54
N ASN A 604 16.82 -12.79 10.48
CA ASN A 604 16.12 -14.05 10.23
C ASN A 604 14.87 -13.91 9.35
N THR A 605 14.21 -12.75 9.36
CA THR A 605 12.97 -12.52 8.61
C THR A 605 13.20 -12.02 7.19
N LEU A 606 14.40 -11.53 6.81
CA LEU A 606 14.68 -11.00 5.47
C LEU A 606 14.52 -12.02 4.32
N GLY A 607 14.60 -13.33 4.59
CA GLY A 607 14.41 -14.36 3.56
C GLY A 607 15.29 -14.15 2.30
N GLN A 608 14.66 -14.12 1.12
CA GLN A 608 15.35 -13.94 -0.16
C GLN A 608 15.93 -12.53 -0.35
N LEU A 609 15.44 -11.51 0.37
CA LEU A 609 15.95 -10.13 0.26
C LEU A 609 17.42 -10.02 0.62
N ARG A 610 17.96 -10.95 1.42
CA ARG A 610 19.39 -11.02 1.75
C ARG A 610 20.30 -11.12 0.52
N ASN A 611 19.78 -11.66 -0.58
CA ASN A 611 20.51 -11.83 -1.84
C ASN A 611 20.19 -10.72 -2.87
N SER A 612 19.38 -9.72 -2.48
CA SER A 612 18.97 -8.66 -3.38
C SER A 612 20.14 -7.74 -3.73
N LYS A 613 20.27 -7.38 -5.00
CA LYS A 613 21.28 -6.44 -5.50
C LYS A 613 20.79 -4.99 -5.51
N HIS A 614 19.55 -4.73 -5.07
CA HIS A 614 19.01 -3.39 -5.04
C HIS A 614 19.71 -2.55 -3.95
N HIS A 615 20.14 -1.33 -4.29
CA HIS A 615 20.98 -0.50 -3.40
C HIS A 615 20.38 -0.27 -2.01
N VAL A 616 19.06 -0.09 -1.90
CA VAL A 616 18.37 0.05 -0.60
C VAL A 616 18.45 -1.21 0.25
N HIS A 617 18.31 -2.39 -0.36
CA HIS A 617 18.39 -3.67 0.35
C HIS A 617 19.83 -3.94 0.78
N LEU A 618 20.81 -3.65 -0.09
CA LEU A 618 22.22 -3.70 0.26
C LEU A 618 22.52 -2.80 1.46
N GLY A 619 22.02 -1.55 1.46
CA GLY A 619 22.20 -0.64 2.58
C GLY A 619 21.59 -1.15 3.89
N ALA A 620 20.39 -1.75 3.82
CA ALA A 620 19.75 -2.35 4.99
C ALA A 620 20.53 -3.56 5.55
N ILE A 621 21.07 -4.41 4.67
CA ILE A 621 21.90 -5.56 5.05
C ILE A 621 23.22 -5.07 5.67
N GLN A 622 23.88 -4.10 5.04
CA GLN A 622 25.11 -3.48 5.55
C GLN A 622 24.89 -2.84 6.92
N ALA A 623 23.78 -2.13 7.12
CA ALA A 623 23.40 -1.56 8.40
C ALA A 623 23.24 -2.64 9.49
N LEU A 624 22.58 -3.76 9.17
CA LEU A 624 22.42 -4.90 10.10
C LEU A 624 23.77 -5.56 10.45
N THR A 625 24.67 -5.69 9.48
CA THR A 625 26.03 -6.21 9.72
C THR A 625 26.81 -5.26 10.62
N GLN A 626 26.83 -3.97 10.29
CA GLN A 626 27.54 -2.95 11.05
C GLN A 626 27.07 -2.91 12.51
N ILE A 627 25.75 -2.85 12.78
CA ILE A 627 25.27 -2.78 14.16
C ILE A 627 25.53 -4.07 14.96
N THR A 628 25.50 -5.23 14.30
CA THR A 628 25.86 -6.51 14.93
C THR A 628 27.33 -6.52 15.37
N GLU A 629 28.23 -6.02 14.53
CA GLU A 629 29.67 -5.91 14.83
C GLU A 629 29.93 -4.93 15.99
N GLU A 630 29.26 -3.77 15.98
CA GLU A 630 29.35 -2.75 17.03
C GLU A 630 28.88 -3.28 18.40
N ILE A 631 27.74 -3.97 18.44
CA ILE A 631 27.24 -4.60 19.68
C ILE A 631 28.22 -5.68 20.18
N SER A 632 28.73 -6.53 19.28
CA SER A 632 29.66 -7.61 19.64
C SER A 632 30.96 -7.04 20.23
N ALA A 633 31.51 -5.99 19.62
CA ALA A 633 32.71 -5.31 20.11
C ALA A 633 32.49 -4.70 21.49
N TYR A 634 31.33 -4.07 21.73
CA TYR A 634 30.99 -3.53 23.04
C TYR A 634 30.81 -4.62 24.11
N GLU A 635 30.11 -5.71 23.79
CA GLU A 635 29.93 -6.85 24.72
C GLU A 635 31.29 -7.43 25.13
N GLN A 636 32.24 -7.57 24.19
CA GLN A 636 33.59 -8.02 24.49
C GLN A 636 34.35 -7.06 25.43
N ALA A 637 34.21 -5.75 25.20
CA ALA A 637 34.79 -4.72 26.08
C ALA A 637 34.19 -4.78 27.50
N LEU A 638 32.87 -4.96 27.60
CA LEU A 638 32.18 -5.11 28.88
C LEU A 638 32.64 -6.37 29.62
N GLN A 639 32.72 -7.53 28.96
CA GLN A 639 33.20 -8.77 29.59
C GLN A 639 34.65 -8.65 30.07
N THR A 640 35.50 -7.98 29.28
CA THR A 640 36.88 -7.70 29.67
C THR A 640 36.92 -6.83 30.94
N ALA A 641 36.17 -5.74 30.97
CA ALA A 641 36.07 -4.86 32.14
C ALA A 641 35.55 -5.61 33.38
N LEU A 642 34.50 -6.43 33.24
CA LEU A 642 33.95 -7.25 34.33
C LEU A 642 34.99 -8.24 34.88
N SER A 643 35.69 -8.98 34.01
CA SER A 643 36.72 -9.94 34.43
C SER A 643 37.92 -9.29 35.14
N GLN A 644 38.29 -8.09 34.72
CA GLN A 644 39.37 -7.29 35.31
C GLN A 644 38.92 -6.45 36.51
N LYS A 645 37.62 -6.52 36.88
CA LYS A 645 36.99 -5.68 37.90
C LYS A 645 37.22 -4.19 37.65
N GLN A 646 37.05 -3.73 36.41
CA GLN A 646 37.17 -2.33 36.01
C GLN A 646 35.84 -1.79 35.44
N ILE A 647 35.74 -0.47 35.32
CA ILE A 647 34.66 0.18 34.58
C ILE A 647 34.94 0.17 33.08
N VAL A 648 33.89 0.16 32.26
CA VAL A 648 33.99 0.46 30.83
C VAL A 648 34.19 1.98 30.68
N PRO A 649 35.10 2.45 29.81
CA PRO A 649 35.25 3.88 29.56
C PRO A 649 33.95 4.51 29.05
N ALA A 650 33.58 5.67 29.60
CA ALA A 650 32.32 6.35 29.26
C ALA A 650 32.19 6.60 27.75
N ALA A 651 33.27 6.98 27.06
CA ALA A 651 33.25 7.20 25.61
C ALA A 651 32.83 5.96 24.81
N THR A 652 33.20 4.76 25.26
CA THR A 652 32.81 3.49 24.64
C THR A 652 31.32 3.23 24.82
N THR A 653 30.78 3.49 26.02
CA THR A 653 29.35 3.35 26.31
C THR A 653 28.50 4.39 25.56
N GLU A 654 28.96 5.63 25.46
CA GLU A 654 28.28 6.67 24.67
C GLU A 654 28.28 6.33 23.16
N ALA A 655 29.38 5.78 22.64
CA ALA A 655 29.48 5.39 21.23
C ALA A 655 28.48 4.30 20.86
N ILE A 656 28.37 3.23 21.66
CA ILE A 656 27.39 2.17 21.37
C ILE A 656 25.94 2.66 21.52
N ALA A 657 25.66 3.52 22.49
CA ALA A 657 24.34 4.12 22.65
C ALA A 657 23.96 4.99 21.43
N ALA A 658 24.92 5.77 20.90
CA ALA A 658 24.73 6.55 19.69
C ALA A 658 24.55 5.67 18.43
N ASN A 659 25.31 4.59 18.31
CA ASN A 659 25.18 3.62 17.21
C ASN A 659 23.82 2.92 17.22
N ILE A 660 23.36 2.43 18.37
CA ILE A 660 22.04 1.79 18.51
C ILE A 660 20.92 2.77 18.17
N ASN A 661 20.99 4.01 18.68
CA ASN A 661 19.98 5.01 18.38
C ASN A 661 20.02 5.43 16.89
N GLY A 662 21.21 5.55 16.30
CA GLY A 662 21.40 5.80 14.87
C GLY A 662 20.77 4.71 14.00
N PHE A 663 21.03 3.43 14.32
CA PHE A 663 20.40 2.30 13.66
C PHE A 663 18.88 2.31 13.84
N ARG A 664 18.35 2.66 15.02
CA ARG A 664 16.91 2.77 15.26
C ARG A 664 16.25 3.84 14.38
N VAL A 665 16.88 5.00 14.23
CA VAL A 665 16.42 6.07 13.32
C VAL A 665 16.41 5.57 11.88
N PHE A 666 17.50 4.92 11.46
CA PHE A 666 17.58 4.30 10.13
C PHE A 666 16.49 3.25 9.92
N GLN A 667 16.29 2.35 10.89
CA GLN A 667 15.26 1.33 10.84
C GLN A 667 13.89 2.00 10.65
N ASN A 668 13.56 3.06 11.38
CA ASN A 668 12.27 3.74 11.22
C ASN A 668 12.03 4.26 9.78
N SER A 669 13.09 4.67 9.08
CA SER A 669 13.01 5.04 7.66
C SER A 669 12.88 3.83 6.73
N TYR A 670 13.52 2.70 7.06
CA TYR A 670 13.61 1.53 6.18
C TYR A 670 12.88 0.27 6.69
N ARG A 671 11.95 0.41 7.65
CA ARG A 671 11.03 -0.67 8.08
C ARG A 671 10.23 -1.20 6.91
N TYR A 672 9.75 -0.27 6.09
CA TYR A 672 9.03 -0.53 4.86
C TYR A 672 9.36 0.57 3.85
N LEU A 673 9.33 0.19 2.58
CA LEU A 673 9.56 1.03 1.43
C LEU A 673 8.21 1.47 0.84
N VAL A 674 8.16 2.68 0.27
CA VAL A 674 6.96 3.21 -0.39
C VAL A 674 7.31 3.93 -1.68
N TRP A 675 6.69 3.52 -2.79
CA TRP A 675 6.92 4.14 -4.10
C TRP A 675 5.67 4.12 -4.96
N GLU A 676 5.56 5.08 -5.87
CA GLU A 676 4.45 5.19 -6.81
C GLU A 676 4.53 4.08 -7.87
N THR A 677 3.37 3.58 -8.29
CA THR A 677 3.22 2.60 -9.37
C THR A 677 2.01 2.98 -10.21
N SER A 678 1.98 2.52 -11.47
CA SER A 678 0.79 2.71 -12.31
C SER A 678 -0.39 1.91 -11.73
N PRO A 679 -1.58 2.50 -11.55
CA PRO A 679 -2.80 1.73 -11.26
C PRO A 679 -3.15 0.73 -12.38
N TRP A 680 -2.64 0.94 -13.59
CA TRP A 680 -3.05 0.20 -14.79
C TRP A 680 -2.18 -1.01 -15.10
N GLU A 681 -1.07 -1.21 -14.38
CA GLU A 681 -0.20 -2.37 -14.58
C GLU A 681 -0.70 -3.61 -13.83
N ILE A 682 -0.22 -4.78 -14.24
CA ILE A 682 -0.37 -6.01 -13.47
C ILE A 682 0.79 -6.03 -12.46
N GLY A 683 0.48 -5.95 -11.17
CA GLY A 683 1.50 -5.97 -10.12
C GLY A 683 2.16 -7.33 -9.93
N GLN A 684 3.19 -7.38 -9.07
CA GLN A 684 3.81 -8.63 -8.58
C GLN A 684 3.89 -8.63 -7.03
N PRO A 685 3.70 -9.78 -6.35
CA PRO A 685 3.73 -9.86 -4.89
C PRO A 685 5.08 -9.49 -4.27
N ASP A 686 6.16 -9.63 -5.02
CA ASP A 686 7.55 -9.36 -4.69
C ASP A 686 8.10 -8.16 -5.46
N ALA A 687 7.21 -7.25 -5.90
CA ALA A 687 7.60 -6.05 -6.62
C ALA A 687 8.70 -5.28 -5.90
N MET A 688 9.72 -4.89 -6.67
CA MET A 688 10.89 -4.17 -6.19
C MET A 688 10.71 -2.66 -6.39
N PRO A 689 11.31 -1.82 -5.51
CA PRO A 689 11.38 -0.39 -5.75
C PRO A 689 12.17 -0.07 -7.04
N PRO A 690 11.91 1.10 -7.68
CA PRO A 690 12.66 1.51 -8.85
C PRO A 690 14.13 1.78 -8.48
N MET A 691 15.05 1.57 -9.43
CA MET A 691 16.51 1.69 -9.18
C MET A 691 16.97 3.07 -8.71
N ASN A 692 16.18 4.11 -8.95
CA ASN A 692 16.42 5.48 -8.49
C ASN A 692 15.68 5.83 -7.20
N TYR A 693 15.14 4.84 -6.48
CA TYR A 693 14.36 5.03 -5.26
C TYR A 693 15.13 5.84 -4.21
N ARG A 694 14.44 6.79 -3.59
CA ARG A 694 14.91 7.46 -2.38
C ARG A 694 13.82 7.49 -1.33
N HIS A 695 14.23 7.35 -0.09
CA HIS A 695 13.31 7.39 1.03
C HIS A 695 12.68 8.79 1.15
N GLY A 696 11.35 8.85 1.16
CA GLY A 696 10.59 10.09 1.35
C GLY A 696 10.22 10.84 0.07
N ASP A 697 10.59 10.34 -1.11
CA ASP A 697 10.33 11.02 -2.39
C ASP A 697 8.86 10.92 -2.88
N LEU A 698 8.08 10.00 -2.31
CA LEU A 698 6.68 9.80 -2.72
C LEU A 698 5.81 11.02 -2.35
N SER A 699 5.14 11.59 -3.35
CA SER A 699 4.10 12.62 -3.18
C SER A 699 2.92 12.27 -4.08
N LEU A 700 1.69 12.26 -3.54
CA LEU A 700 0.50 11.99 -4.35
C LEU A 700 0.00 13.30 -4.95
N ARG A 701 -0.29 13.30 -6.26
CA ARG A 701 -0.71 14.48 -7.00
C ARG A 701 -1.98 14.19 -7.79
N PHE A 702 -3.00 15.00 -7.56
CA PHE A 702 -4.28 14.93 -8.27
C PHE A 702 -4.54 16.24 -9.01
N ARG A 703 -5.06 16.15 -10.23
CA ARG A 703 -5.50 17.28 -11.04
C ARG A 703 -6.71 16.86 -11.86
N GLN A 704 -7.89 17.29 -11.42
CA GLN A 704 -9.15 16.83 -11.96
C GLN A 704 -10.22 17.92 -11.96
N ALA A 705 -11.30 17.70 -12.71
CA ALA A 705 -12.51 18.51 -12.66
C ALA A 705 -13.28 18.26 -11.35
N SER A 706 -14.32 19.04 -11.09
CA SER A 706 -15.33 18.68 -10.07
C SER A 706 -16.19 17.52 -10.56
N ASN A 707 -16.73 16.71 -9.63
CA ASN A 707 -17.50 15.48 -9.90
C ASN A 707 -16.68 14.42 -10.68
N GLU A 708 -15.39 14.30 -10.39
CA GLU A 708 -14.47 13.33 -10.97
C GLU A 708 -13.86 12.44 -9.88
N ARG A 709 -13.38 11.27 -10.30
CA ARG A 709 -12.54 10.40 -9.47
C ARG A 709 -11.20 10.18 -10.14
N GLU A 710 -10.11 10.42 -9.43
CA GLU A 710 -8.75 10.19 -9.95
C GLU A 710 -8.01 9.21 -9.02
N PRO A 711 -7.55 8.06 -9.53
CA PRO A 711 -6.70 7.12 -8.81
C PRO A 711 -5.24 7.54 -8.85
N VAL A 712 -4.56 7.39 -7.71
CA VAL A 712 -3.09 7.19 -7.68
C VAL A 712 -2.81 5.88 -6.94
N CYS A 713 -1.85 5.09 -7.44
CA CYS A 713 -1.45 3.84 -6.82
C CYS A 713 -0.01 3.93 -6.30
N PHE A 714 0.24 3.36 -5.12
CA PHE A 714 1.59 3.19 -4.58
C PHE A 714 1.74 1.82 -3.93
N ILE A 715 2.98 1.36 -3.82
CA ILE A 715 3.33 0.09 -3.18
C ILE A 715 3.85 0.37 -1.79
N ILE A 716 3.47 -0.48 -0.83
CA ILE A 716 4.13 -0.61 0.47
C ILE A 716 4.81 -1.97 0.51
N SER A 717 6.12 -2.00 0.72
CA SER A 717 6.88 -3.26 0.81
C SER A 717 7.66 -3.34 2.12
N GLY A 718 7.55 -4.47 2.83
CA GLY A 718 8.28 -4.67 4.09
C GLY A 718 9.79 -4.90 3.85
N LEU A 719 10.63 -4.36 4.73
CA LEU A 719 12.08 -4.57 4.72
C LEU A 719 12.62 -4.83 6.14
N LEU A 720 12.82 -3.80 6.96
CA LEU A 720 13.25 -3.94 8.37
C LEU A 720 12.06 -3.93 9.35
N CYS A 721 10.93 -4.52 8.95
CA CYS A 721 9.67 -4.50 9.71
C CYS A 721 9.52 -5.61 10.76
N GLY A 722 10.50 -6.52 10.89
CA GLY A 722 10.34 -7.73 11.68
C GLY A 722 9.41 -8.74 10.99
N PRO A 723 8.86 -9.72 11.71
CA PRO A 723 8.05 -10.79 11.10
C PRO A 723 6.73 -10.29 10.53
N ARG A 724 6.20 -9.18 11.07
CA ARG A 724 4.92 -8.61 10.70
C ARG A 724 4.83 -7.16 11.17
N LEU A 725 4.34 -6.28 10.30
CA LEU A 725 3.98 -4.91 10.64
C LEU A 725 2.61 -4.57 10.05
N ASP A 726 1.71 -4.16 10.92
CA ASP A 726 0.38 -3.71 10.53
C ASP A 726 0.37 -2.18 10.46
N LEU A 727 -0.05 -1.64 9.31
CA LEU A 727 -0.10 -0.21 9.04
C LEU A 727 -1.53 0.20 8.71
N ARG A 728 -1.98 1.31 9.29
CA ARG A 728 -3.22 1.97 8.89
C ARG A 728 -2.91 3.11 7.93
N VAL A 729 -3.59 3.12 6.79
CA VAL A 729 -3.54 4.20 5.78
C VAL A 729 -4.65 5.22 6.09
N VAL A 730 -4.27 6.45 6.48
CA VAL A 730 -5.20 7.48 6.96
C VAL A 730 -5.10 8.77 6.15
N PRO A 731 -6.07 9.08 5.27
CA PRO A 731 -6.19 10.41 4.68
C PRO A 731 -6.47 11.46 5.75
N GLN A 732 -5.78 12.61 5.68
CA GLN A 732 -6.04 13.74 6.57
C GLN A 732 -6.90 14.80 5.88
N SER A 733 -7.71 15.51 6.67
CA SER A 733 -8.41 16.72 6.18
C SER A 733 -7.44 17.89 6.07
N SER A 734 -7.61 18.75 5.06
CA SER A 734 -6.82 19.98 4.95
C SER A 734 -7.32 21.03 5.94
N LEU A 735 -6.47 21.41 6.90
CA LEU A 735 -6.74 22.44 7.90
C LEU A 735 -5.83 23.68 7.71
N VAL A 736 -5.32 23.89 6.50
CA VAL A 736 -4.39 24.99 6.21
C VAL A 736 -5.13 26.33 6.29
N LYS A 737 -4.74 27.16 7.27
CA LYS A 737 -5.31 28.50 7.48
C LYS A 737 -5.24 29.35 6.20
N GLY A 738 -6.40 29.79 5.69
CA GLY A 738 -6.50 30.61 4.47
C GLY A 738 -6.65 29.83 3.17
N LYS A 739 -6.66 28.50 3.20
CA LYS A 739 -7.05 27.64 2.06
C LYS A 739 -8.44 27.03 2.29
N PRO A 740 -9.18 26.66 1.23
CA PRO A 740 -10.46 25.98 1.37
C PRO A 740 -10.28 24.62 2.06
N PHE A 741 -11.27 24.22 2.86
CA PHE A 741 -11.29 22.93 3.54
C PHE A 741 -11.42 21.79 2.52
N LEU A 742 -10.68 20.70 2.77
CA LEU A 742 -10.82 19.44 2.04
C LEU A 742 -11.02 18.32 3.05
N SER A 743 -12.14 17.60 2.95
CA SER A 743 -12.45 16.51 3.88
C SER A 743 -11.62 15.27 3.58
N CYS A 744 -11.29 14.50 4.62
CA CYS A 744 -10.76 13.15 4.44
C CYS A 744 -11.77 12.21 3.77
N ASP A 745 -13.07 12.50 3.83
CA ASP A 745 -14.13 11.69 3.21
C ASP A 745 -14.12 11.76 1.67
N ASN A 746 -13.41 12.73 1.10
CA ASN A 746 -13.17 12.81 -0.34
C ASN A 746 -12.12 11.80 -0.83
N PHE A 747 -11.47 11.06 0.07
CA PHE A 747 -10.47 10.05 -0.29
C PHE A 747 -10.98 8.64 -0.03
N GLU A 748 -10.93 7.79 -1.04
CA GLU A 748 -11.27 6.37 -0.93
C GLU A 748 -9.99 5.53 -1.01
N ILE A 749 -9.83 4.57 -0.09
CA ILE A 749 -8.66 3.69 -0.04
C ILE A 749 -9.08 2.29 -0.46
N TYR A 750 -8.45 1.79 -1.52
CA TYR A 750 -8.61 0.43 -1.98
C TYR A 750 -7.28 -0.31 -1.92
N PHE A 751 -7.38 -1.61 -1.66
CA PHE A 751 -6.27 -2.54 -1.72
C PHE A 751 -6.52 -3.50 -2.87
N GLU A 752 -5.44 -3.83 -3.55
CA GLU A 752 -5.47 -4.65 -4.74
C GLU A 752 -4.77 -5.98 -4.42
N PRO A 753 -5.53 -6.99 -3.94
CA PRO A 753 -4.95 -8.28 -3.60
C PRO A 753 -4.53 -9.03 -4.87
N PHE A 754 -3.53 -9.88 -4.70
CA PHE A 754 -3.15 -10.88 -5.69
C PHE A 754 -4.10 -12.05 -5.60
N VAL A 755 -4.72 -12.40 -6.73
CA VAL A 755 -5.73 -13.45 -6.83
C VAL A 755 -5.28 -14.48 -7.86
N ASP A 756 -5.55 -15.75 -7.58
CA ASP A 756 -5.25 -16.84 -8.52
C ASP A 756 -6.40 -16.94 -9.53
N HIS A 757 -6.05 -16.84 -10.81
CA HIS A 757 -6.95 -16.97 -11.93
C HIS A 757 -6.43 -18.07 -12.87
N ASN A 758 -7.04 -19.25 -12.79
CA ASN A 758 -6.65 -20.43 -13.57
C ASN A 758 -5.15 -20.80 -13.47
N GLY A 759 -4.52 -20.59 -12.31
CA GLY A 759 -3.10 -20.89 -12.06
C GLY A 759 -2.16 -19.70 -12.28
N GLU A 760 -2.66 -18.57 -12.79
CA GLU A 760 -1.90 -17.32 -12.92
C GLU A 760 -2.28 -16.33 -11.82
N LYS A 761 -1.30 -15.69 -11.20
CA LYS A 761 -1.57 -14.61 -10.23
C LYS A 761 -1.86 -13.31 -10.97
N ILE A 762 -3.05 -12.77 -10.79
CA ILE A 762 -3.46 -11.48 -11.34
C ILE A 762 -3.76 -10.48 -10.21
N THR A 763 -3.89 -9.21 -10.58
CA THR A 763 -4.38 -8.13 -9.72
C THR A 763 -5.62 -7.53 -10.36
N ALA A 764 -6.79 -7.72 -9.76
CA ALA A 764 -8.07 -7.40 -10.39
C ALA A 764 -9.08 -6.72 -9.46
N PRO A 765 -9.47 -7.31 -8.31
CA PRO A 765 -10.46 -6.69 -7.43
C PRO A 765 -9.87 -5.51 -6.67
N LEU A 766 -10.70 -4.51 -6.40
CA LEU A 766 -10.37 -3.37 -5.53
C LEU A 766 -11.17 -3.51 -4.24
N VAL A 767 -10.47 -3.88 -3.17
CA VAL A 767 -11.08 -4.26 -1.88
C VAL A 767 -10.87 -3.15 -0.86
N ARG A 768 -11.92 -2.76 -0.14
CA ARG A 768 -11.79 -1.87 1.02
C ARG A 768 -11.51 -2.70 2.27
N ALA A 769 -10.31 -2.61 2.84
CA ALA A 769 -9.99 -3.31 4.07
C ALA A 769 -10.60 -2.56 5.28
N PRO A 770 -11.15 -3.28 6.28
CA PRO A 770 -11.67 -2.66 7.49
C PRO A 770 -10.64 -1.74 8.15
N GLY A 771 -11.01 -0.47 8.32
CA GLY A 771 -10.15 0.54 8.93
C GLY A 771 -8.88 0.89 8.14
N ASN A 772 -8.83 0.59 6.84
CA ASN A 772 -7.70 0.84 5.94
C ASN A 772 -6.37 0.22 6.42
N ILE A 773 -6.43 -1.00 6.93
CA ILE A 773 -5.29 -1.70 7.52
C ILE A 773 -4.63 -2.61 6.48
N VAL A 774 -3.31 -2.52 6.36
CA VAL A 774 -2.47 -3.44 5.60
C VAL A 774 -1.47 -4.12 6.51
N THR A 775 -1.13 -5.35 6.14
CA THR A 775 -0.07 -6.12 6.79
C THR A 775 1.08 -6.25 5.82
N VAL A 776 2.29 -5.92 6.27
CA VAL A 776 3.52 -6.16 5.50
C VAL A 776 4.49 -7.02 6.29
N THR A 777 5.12 -7.95 5.58
CA THR A 777 6.28 -8.74 6.01
C THR A 777 7.47 -8.45 5.07
N PRO A 778 8.71 -8.76 5.45
CA PRO A 778 9.87 -8.52 4.61
C PRO A 778 9.72 -9.20 3.25
N GLY A 779 9.82 -8.41 2.17
CA GLY A 779 9.71 -8.90 0.79
C GLY A 779 8.28 -9.06 0.26
N SER A 780 7.26 -8.87 1.09
CA SER A 780 5.88 -8.77 0.62
C SER A 780 5.56 -7.34 0.20
N SER A 781 4.85 -7.20 -0.91
CA SER A 781 4.39 -5.92 -1.45
C SER A 781 2.87 -5.85 -1.50
N VAL A 782 2.32 -4.73 -1.04
CA VAL A 782 0.88 -4.43 -1.08
C VAL A 782 0.66 -3.20 -1.95
N ARG A 783 -0.28 -3.29 -2.88
CA ARG A 783 -0.68 -2.19 -3.76
C ARG A 783 -1.87 -1.45 -3.15
N VAL A 784 -1.69 -0.15 -2.98
CA VAL A 784 -2.66 0.75 -2.33
C VAL A 784 -3.10 1.79 -3.34
N TRP A 785 -4.40 1.81 -3.61
CA TRP A 785 -5.05 2.80 -4.45
C TRP A 785 -5.65 3.89 -3.56
N VAL A 786 -5.34 5.13 -3.88
CA VAL A 786 -5.91 6.33 -3.28
C VAL A 786 -6.73 7.01 -4.35
N MET A 787 -8.05 6.96 -4.21
CA MET A 787 -8.97 7.68 -5.09
C MET A 787 -9.27 9.04 -4.47
N PHE A 788 -9.07 10.12 -5.22
CA PHE A 788 -9.62 11.42 -4.85
C PHE A 788 -10.94 11.65 -5.59
N ASN A 789 -12.04 11.78 -4.86
CA ASN A 789 -13.36 12.08 -5.39
C ASN A 789 -13.69 13.56 -5.15
N SER A 790 -13.64 14.36 -6.22
CA SER A 790 -13.82 15.82 -6.19
C SER A 790 -15.28 16.27 -6.18
N ARG A 791 -16.25 15.35 -6.09
CA ARG A 791 -17.66 15.73 -5.96
C ARG A 791 -17.84 16.65 -4.75
N ASP A 792 -18.56 17.75 -4.98
CA ASP A 792 -18.83 18.82 -4.01
C ASP A 792 -17.59 19.56 -3.46
N VAL A 793 -16.42 19.38 -4.10
CA VAL A 793 -15.20 20.14 -3.78
C VAL A 793 -15.14 21.38 -4.66
N ALA A 794 -14.92 22.54 -4.05
CA ALA A 794 -14.78 23.79 -4.78
C ALA A 794 -13.51 23.79 -5.66
N PRO A 795 -13.49 24.52 -6.79
CA PRO A 795 -12.27 24.72 -7.57
C PRO A 795 -11.16 25.36 -6.74
N GLY A 796 -9.91 24.89 -6.88
CA GLY A 796 -8.76 25.44 -6.17
C GLY A 796 -7.61 24.45 -5.93
N ASP A 797 -6.56 24.93 -5.26
CA ASP A 797 -5.37 24.15 -4.90
C ASP A 797 -5.33 23.80 -3.42
N TYR A 798 -5.26 22.50 -3.16
CA TYR A 798 -5.31 21.88 -1.84
C TYR A 798 -4.00 21.19 -1.50
N ALA A 799 -3.67 21.23 -0.21
CA ALA A 799 -2.55 20.47 0.35
C ALA A 799 -3.02 19.77 1.62
N THR A 800 -2.76 18.46 1.69
CA THR A 800 -3.00 17.62 2.85
C THR A 800 -1.94 16.51 2.90
N GLU A 801 -2.14 15.50 3.72
CA GLU A 801 -1.25 14.34 3.81
C GLU A 801 -2.04 13.04 3.95
N LEU A 802 -1.38 11.94 3.57
CA LEU A 802 -1.78 10.58 3.86
C LEU A 802 -0.83 10.03 4.92
N THR A 803 -1.34 9.66 6.09
CA THR A 803 -0.54 9.12 7.19
C THR A 803 -0.54 7.59 7.16
N LEU A 804 0.65 6.99 7.11
CA LEU A 804 0.86 5.57 7.40
C LEU A 804 1.17 5.42 8.90
N LYS A 805 0.23 4.82 9.63
CA LYS A 805 0.27 4.71 11.09
C LYS A 805 0.49 3.26 11.53
N PRO A 806 1.59 2.95 12.23
CA PRO A 806 1.79 1.64 12.85
C PRO A 806 0.66 1.28 13.81
N LEU A 807 0.23 0.03 13.77
CA LEU A 807 -0.73 -0.56 14.70
C LEU A 807 0.02 -1.40 15.73
N HIS A 808 -0.48 -1.39 16.97
CA HIS A 808 0.05 -2.14 18.12
C HIS A 808 1.35 -1.60 18.72
N ASP A 809 2.29 -1.10 17.92
CA ASP A 809 3.54 -0.49 18.42
C ASP A 809 3.59 1.02 18.16
N TYR A 810 3.27 1.80 19.20
CA TYR A 810 3.27 3.26 19.16
C TYR A 810 4.67 3.89 19.28
N THR A 811 5.72 3.08 19.45
CA THR A 811 7.10 3.58 19.45
C THR A 811 7.63 3.80 18.03
N ILE A 812 6.98 3.19 17.02
CA ILE A 812 7.28 3.41 15.61
C ILE A 812 6.62 4.74 15.17
N PRO A 813 7.37 5.69 14.59
CA PRO A 813 6.82 6.96 14.15
C PRO A 813 5.88 6.77 12.95
N ASN A 814 4.86 7.64 12.87
CA ASN A 814 4.03 7.74 11.68
C ASN A 814 4.85 8.24 10.49
N ARG A 815 4.49 7.80 9.28
CA ARG A 815 5.02 8.37 8.03
C ARG A 815 3.93 9.17 7.32
N SER A 816 4.18 10.45 7.08
CA SER A 816 3.31 11.29 6.26
C SER A 816 3.76 11.28 4.81
N ILE A 817 2.81 11.08 3.89
CA ILE A 817 2.99 11.21 2.45
C ILE A 817 2.26 12.48 2.02
N PRO A 818 2.96 13.49 1.46
CA PRO A 818 2.31 14.72 0.99
C PRO A 818 1.28 14.44 -0.10
N VAL A 819 0.13 15.11 -0.02
CA VAL A 819 -0.94 15.06 -1.03
C VAL A 819 -1.20 16.47 -1.54
N LEU A 820 -1.08 16.65 -2.85
CA LEU A 820 -1.39 17.89 -3.56
C LEU A 820 -2.54 17.63 -4.51
N ALA A 821 -3.62 18.40 -4.40
CA ALA A 821 -4.79 18.25 -5.25
C ALA A 821 -5.20 19.58 -5.87
N THR A 822 -5.45 19.60 -7.16
CA THR A 822 -6.02 20.74 -7.90
C THR A 822 -7.38 20.34 -8.44
N VAL A 823 -8.42 21.11 -8.12
CA VAL A 823 -9.75 20.98 -8.73
C VAL A 823 -9.95 22.13 -9.72
N TRP A 824 -10.14 21.81 -11.00
CA TRP A 824 -10.35 22.81 -12.06
C TRP A 824 -11.72 23.50 -11.97
N ASN A 825 -11.86 24.67 -12.60
CA ASN A 825 -13.07 25.47 -12.61
C ASN A 825 -14.08 25.01 -13.68
N PHE A 826 -14.42 23.73 -13.66
CA PHE A 826 -15.56 23.14 -14.38
C PHE A 826 -15.96 21.81 -13.72
N THR A 827 -17.12 21.30 -14.07
CA THR A 827 -17.72 20.11 -13.44
C THR A 827 -18.09 19.10 -14.51
N LEU A 828 -17.75 17.82 -14.30
CA LEU A 828 -18.21 16.73 -15.15
C LEU A 828 -19.73 16.53 -14.95
N PRO A 829 -20.47 16.16 -16.02
CA PRO A 829 -21.93 16.04 -15.97
C PRO A 829 -22.39 14.98 -14.95
N GLU A 830 -23.64 15.12 -14.50
CA GLU A 830 -24.30 14.08 -13.71
C GLU A 830 -24.53 12.80 -14.53
N THR A 831 -24.70 11.66 -13.86
CA THR A 831 -24.73 10.36 -14.54
C THR A 831 -25.76 10.26 -15.66
N LYS A 832 -26.94 10.87 -15.49
CA LYS A 832 -27.99 10.89 -16.53
C LYS A 832 -27.58 11.66 -17.80
N ASP A 833 -26.70 12.67 -17.66
CA ASP A 833 -26.32 13.62 -18.71
C ASP A 833 -25.02 13.23 -19.43
N TRP A 834 -24.44 12.04 -19.14
CA TRP A 834 -23.23 11.59 -19.85
C TRP A 834 -23.43 11.55 -21.37
N PRO A 835 -22.43 12.00 -22.16
CA PRO A 835 -22.51 12.07 -23.62
C PRO A 835 -22.53 10.71 -24.34
N LEU A 836 -22.28 9.60 -23.64
CA LEU A 836 -22.29 8.25 -24.19
C LEU A 836 -22.88 7.28 -23.16
N ASP A 837 -23.79 6.42 -23.59
CA ASP A 837 -24.36 5.41 -22.71
C ASP A 837 -23.40 4.22 -22.53
N CYS A 838 -23.43 3.61 -21.34
CA CYS A 838 -22.70 2.38 -21.04
C CYS A 838 -23.64 1.33 -20.47
N PHE A 839 -23.47 0.08 -20.90
CA PHE A 839 -24.25 -1.07 -20.46
C PHE A 839 -23.35 -2.28 -20.21
N PHE A 840 -23.72 -3.09 -19.21
CA PHE A 840 -23.10 -4.38 -18.95
C PHE A 840 -24.16 -5.47 -18.94
N TRP A 841 -23.99 -6.50 -19.77
CA TRP A 841 -24.78 -7.72 -19.68
C TRP A 841 -24.49 -8.44 -18.37
N THR A 842 -25.43 -9.18 -17.78
CA THR A 842 -25.18 -9.85 -16.48
C THR A 842 -25.83 -11.22 -16.39
N GLY A 843 -25.08 -12.25 -16.01
CA GLY A 843 -25.60 -13.62 -15.89
C GLY A 843 -25.65 -14.09 -14.45
N GLN A 844 -26.81 -14.60 -14.02
CA GLN A 844 -27.05 -15.25 -12.74
C GLN A 844 -26.76 -14.33 -11.55
N MET A 845 -27.40 -13.15 -11.51
CA MET A 845 -27.28 -12.19 -10.39
C MET A 845 -27.78 -12.73 -9.06
N THR A 846 -28.46 -13.88 -9.03
CA THR A 846 -28.85 -14.50 -7.77
C THR A 846 -27.63 -15.25 -7.20
N PRO A 847 -27.05 -14.80 -6.07
CA PRO A 847 -27.71 -14.03 -5.02
C PRO A 847 -26.91 -12.80 -4.51
N LEU A 848 -26.63 -11.90 -5.42
CA LEU A 848 -25.98 -10.61 -5.23
C LEU A 848 -26.95 -9.58 -4.64
N ASP A 849 -26.42 -8.59 -3.92
CA ASP A 849 -27.15 -7.36 -3.63
C ASP A 849 -27.31 -6.53 -4.92
N GLU A 850 -28.45 -6.67 -5.60
CA GLU A 850 -28.75 -5.97 -6.85
C GLU A 850 -28.79 -4.45 -6.65
N THR A 851 -29.34 -3.95 -5.54
CA THR A 851 -29.38 -2.51 -5.23
C THR A 851 -27.98 -1.95 -4.93
N GLY A 852 -27.13 -2.74 -4.27
CA GLY A 852 -25.71 -2.47 -4.13
C GLY A 852 -25.00 -2.37 -5.48
N LEU A 853 -25.32 -3.26 -6.42
CA LEU A 853 -24.76 -3.23 -7.77
C LEU A 853 -25.22 -1.99 -8.55
N LEU A 854 -26.50 -1.60 -8.45
CA LEU A 854 -27.01 -0.36 -9.04
C LEU A 854 -26.24 0.87 -8.56
N ARG A 855 -26.09 1.00 -7.24
CA ARG A 855 -25.33 2.10 -6.63
C ARG A 855 -23.88 2.11 -7.09
N LEU A 856 -23.25 0.94 -7.17
CA LEU A 856 -21.88 0.82 -7.66
C LEU A 856 -21.78 1.25 -9.13
N LEU A 857 -22.59 0.68 -10.03
CA LEU A 857 -22.53 1.00 -11.46
C LEU A 857 -22.87 2.48 -11.73
N HIS A 858 -23.88 3.03 -11.05
CA HIS A 858 -24.24 4.45 -11.16
C HIS A 858 -23.10 5.37 -10.71
N ALA A 859 -22.40 5.02 -9.63
CA ALA A 859 -21.23 5.74 -9.15
C ALA A 859 -20.03 5.70 -10.13
N TYR A 860 -20.07 4.79 -11.11
CA TYR A 860 -19.11 4.63 -12.20
C TYR A 860 -19.69 5.06 -13.55
N HIS A 861 -20.68 5.97 -13.53
CA HIS A 861 -21.24 6.62 -14.70
C HIS A 861 -22.02 5.71 -15.67
N VAL A 862 -22.43 4.53 -15.20
CA VAL A 862 -23.25 3.59 -15.97
C VAL A 862 -24.72 3.95 -15.81
N LYS A 863 -25.41 4.18 -16.92
CA LYS A 863 -26.84 4.55 -16.92
C LYS A 863 -27.78 3.35 -17.08
N TRP A 864 -27.34 2.33 -17.79
CA TRP A 864 -28.16 1.17 -18.11
C TRP A 864 -27.80 -0.01 -17.21
N THR A 865 -28.80 -0.52 -16.52
CA THR A 865 -28.72 -1.76 -15.74
C THR A 865 -29.57 -2.85 -16.40
N MET A 866 -29.51 -4.05 -15.87
CA MET A 866 -30.25 -5.20 -16.35
C MET A 866 -31.00 -5.87 -15.19
N THR A 867 -32.22 -6.36 -15.46
CA THR A 867 -32.96 -7.22 -14.54
C THR A 867 -33.21 -8.59 -15.19
N GLU A 868 -33.19 -9.66 -14.38
CA GLU A 868 -33.36 -11.02 -14.86
C GLU A 868 -34.83 -11.48 -14.86
N SER A 869 -35.19 -12.30 -15.85
CA SER A 869 -36.53 -12.86 -15.94
C SER A 869 -36.89 -13.88 -14.85
N HIS A 870 -35.90 -14.42 -14.15
CA HIS A 870 -36.10 -15.39 -13.07
C HIS A 870 -37.06 -14.84 -11.99
N HIS A 871 -36.95 -13.55 -11.67
CA HIS A 871 -37.78 -12.86 -10.69
C HIS A 871 -39.28 -12.98 -10.99
N TYR A 872 -39.64 -12.92 -12.27
CA TYR A 872 -41.04 -12.92 -12.73
C TYR A 872 -41.55 -14.32 -13.08
N LYS A 873 -40.64 -15.27 -13.34
CA LYS A 873 -40.98 -16.67 -13.66
C LYS A 873 -41.05 -17.57 -12.44
N ASN A 874 -40.07 -17.46 -11.54
CA ASN A 874 -39.84 -18.41 -10.45
C ASN A 874 -39.89 -17.77 -9.05
N GLY A 875 -39.87 -16.43 -8.98
CA GLY A 875 -40.00 -15.62 -7.75
C GLY A 875 -38.80 -15.64 -6.83
N PHE A 876 -38.92 -14.93 -5.70
CA PHE A 876 -37.92 -14.97 -4.62
C PHE A 876 -38.19 -16.16 -3.69
N VAL A 877 -37.15 -16.97 -3.45
CA VAL A 877 -37.16 -17.97 -2.37
C VAL A 877 -35.92 -17.74 -1.52
N ASN A 878 -36.12 -17.44 -0.23
CA ASN A 878 -35.08 -17.55 0.78
C ASN A 878 -34.45 -18.94 0.63
N ASP A 879 -33.15 -18.96 0.36
CA ASP A 879 -32.29 -20.16 0.27
C ASP A 879 -31.98 -20.67 -1.16
N ARG A 880 -32.11 -19.82 -2.19
CA ARG A 880 -31.19 -19.84 -3.36
C ARG A 880 -31.02 -21.20 -4.08
N ARG A 881 -32.11 -21.95 -4.33
CA ARG A 881 -32.24 -22.92 -5.44
C ARG A 881 -33.63 -23.55 -5.54
N TRP A 882 -34.28 -23.46 -6.71
CA TRP A 882 -35.11 -24.54 -7.26
C TRP A 882 -35.22 -24.43 -8.79
N ILE A 883 -34.93 -25.52 -9.51
CA ILE A 883 -35.26 -25.73 -10.93
C ILE A 883 -36.51 -26.61 -10.92
N GLY A 884 -37.67 -25.99 -11.14
CA GLY A 884 -38.91 -26.70 -11.40
C GLY A 884 -39.17 -26.84 -12.90
N PRO A 885 -39.84 -27.92 -13.36
CA PRO A 885 -40.28 -27.98 -14.74
C PRO A 885 -41.19 -26.80 -15.06
N LYS A 886 -40.98 -26.17 -16.22
CA LYS A 886 -41.88 -25.15 -16.78
C LYS A 886 -43.34 -25.61 -16.64
N PRO A 887 -44.28 -24.75 -16.23
CA PRO A 887 -45.70 -25.09 -16.23
C PRO A 887 -46.09 -25.66 -17.60
N LYS A 888 -46.69 -26.86 -17.62
CA LYS A 888 -47.06 -27.56 -18.87
C LYS A 888 -48.22 -26.86 -19.59
N GLU A 889 -49.02 -26.07 -18.86
CA GLU A 889 -50.17 -25.31 -19.34
C GLU A 889 -50.20 -23.93 -18.66
N GLY A 890 -50.59 -22.87 -19.37
CA GLY A 890 -50.64 -21.49 -18.87
C GLY A 890 -49.46 -20.58 -19.28
N PRO A 891 -49.43 -19.31 -18.83
CA PRO A 891 -48.35 -18.38 -19.14
C PRO A 891 -47.01 -18.87 -18.57
N SER A 892 -45.91 -18.53 -19.24
CA SER A 892 -44.56 -18.95 -18.84
C SER A 892 -43.98 -18.19 -17.63
N TYR A 893 -44.83 -17.44 -16.92
CA TYR A 893 -44.52 -16.54 -15.82
C TYR A 893 -45.68 -16.49 -14.82
N ASP A 894 -45.41 -15.97 -13.63
CA ASP A 894 -46.40 -15.76 -12.57
C ASP A 894 -46.92 -14.31 -12.59
N ARG A 895 -48.23 -14.12 -12.76
CA ARG A 895 -48.85 -12.79 -12.93
C ARG A 895 -48.68 -11.88 -11.72
N GLU A 896 -48.81 -12.40 -10.50
CA GLU A 896 -48.63 -11.62 -9.27
C GLU A 896 -47.18 -11.15 -9.13
N ARG A 897 -46.23 -12.00 -9.53
CA ARG A 897 -44.80 -11.63 -9.51
C ARG A 897 -44.44 -10.59 -10.56
N VAL A 898 -45.10 -10.55 -11.72
CA VAL A 898 -44.92 -9.42 -12.67
C VAL A 898 -45.30 -8.09 -12.02
N LEU A 899 -46.32 -8.08 -11.16
CA LEU A 899 -46.82 -6.88 -10.47
C LEU A 899 -45.94 -6.44 -9.29
N HIS A 900 -45.26 -7.37 -8.62
CA HIS A 900 -44.65 -7.08 -7.31
C HIS A 900 -43.19 -7.51 -7.13
N ALA A 901 -42.64 -8.40 -7.97
CA ALA A 901 -41.26 -8.85 -7.81
C ALA A 901 -40.24 -7.72 -8.10
N ASN A 902 -39.09 -7.79 -7.43
CA ASN A 902 -37.96 -6.88 -7.57
C ASN A 902 -38.31 -5.38 -7.36
N GLN A 903 -39.25 -5.09 -6.46
CA GLN A 903 -39.73 -3.73 -6.20
C GLN A 903 -38.61 -2.77 -5.78
N GLU A 904 -37.77 -3.18 -4.83
CA GLU A 904 -36.65 -2.37 -4.32
C GLU A 904 -35.64 -2.01 -5.42
N PHE A 905 -35.38 -2.93 -6.36
CA PHE A 905 -34.51 -2.67 -7.51
C PHE A 905 -35.07 -1.56 -8.39
N PHE A 906 -36.36 -1.60 -8.72
CA PHE A 906 -36.98 -0.58 -9.57
C PHE A 906 -37.08 0.77 -8.87
N GLU A 907 -37.39 0.79 -7.58
CA GLU A 907 -37.39 2.01 -6.77
C GLU A 907 -35.99 2.64 -6.71
N GLU A 908 -34.95 1.83 -6.50
CA GLU A 908 -33.57 2.30 -6.47
C GLU A 908 -33.09 2.76 -7.84
N ALA A 909 -33.39 2.02 -8.91
CA ALA A 909 -33.09 2.43 -10.28
C ALA A 909 -33.77 3.78 -10.61
N ARG A 910 -35.03 3.97 -10.22
CA ARG A 910 -35.73 5.24 -10.42
C ARG A 910 -35.11 6.36 -9.61
N ARG A 911 -34.74 6.11 -8.35
CA ARG A 911 -34.09 7.07 -7.45
C ARG A 911 -32.74 7.55 -8.02
N LEU A 912 -32.00 6.64 -8.65
CA LEU A 912 -30.72 6.91 -9.30
C LEU A 912 -30.86 7.40 -10.75
N ASP A 913 -32.08 7.55 -11.28
CA ASP A 913 -32.32 7.89 -12.69
C ASP A 913 -31.66 6.92 -13.69
N MET A 914 -31.54 5.65 -13.29
CA MET A 914 -31.02 4.57 -14.12
C MET A 914 -32.12 3.95 -14.98
N LYS A 915 -31.70 3.41 -16.12
CA LYS A 915 -32.55 2.77 -17.13
C LYS A 915 -32.39 1.26 -17.11
N VAL A 916 -33.44 0.52 -17.49
CA VAL A 916 -33.51 -0.93 -17.28
C VAL A 916 -33.62 -1.72 -18.58
N VAL A 917 -32.70 -2.65 -18.78
CA VAL A 917 -32.80 -3.68 -19.81
C VAL A 917 -33.42 -4.94 -19.21
N PHE A 918 -34.57 -5.36 -19.72
CA PHE A 918 -35.16 -6.67 -19.45
C PHE A 918 -34.50 -7.70 -20.38
N ALA A 919 -33.35 -8.20 -19.96
CA ALA A 919 -32.59 -9.18 -20.71
C ALA A 919 -33.06 -10.62 -20.45
N TRP A 920 -32.44 -11.58 -21.14
CA TRP A 920 -32.74 -13.02 -21.22
C TRP A 920 -33.99 -13.52 -20.48
N GLY A 921 -34.92 -14.05 -21.27
CA GLY A 921 -36.09 -14.74 -20.76
C GLY A 921 -37.26 -13.83 -20.40
N THR A 922 -37.31 -12.60 -20.92
CA THR A 922 -38.58 -11.89 -21.11
C THR A 922 -39.65 -12.87 -21.61
N ALA A 923 -40.85 -12.85 -21.03
CA ALA A 923 -41.87 -13.81 -21.42
C ALA A 923 -42.29 -13.56 -22.88
N ASP A 924 -42.39 -14.62 -23.68
CA ASP A 924 -42.87 -14.57 -25.06
C ASP A 924 -44.40 -14.41 -25.10
N ASP A 925 -44.92 -13.37 -24.47
CA ASP A 925 -46.34 -13.15 -24.24
C ASP A 925 -46.69 -11.65 -24.19
N VAL A 926 -47.79 -11.28 -24.85
CA VAL A 926 -48.21 -9.88 -25.00
C VAL A 926 -48.68 -9.29 -23.67
N GLU A 927 -49.45 -10.06 -22.88
CA GLU A 927 -50.01 -9.62 -21.59
C GLU A 927 -48.90 -9.28 -20.59
N TRP A 928 -47.80 -10.04 -20.60
CA TRP A 928 -46.63 -9.76 -19.77
C TRP A 928 -46.04 -8.37 -20.06
N HIS A 929 -45.82 -8.05 -21.34
CA HIS A 929 -45.25 -6.77 -21.75
C HIS A 929 -46.19 -5.61 -21.40
N GLN A 930 -47.50 -5.78 -21.59
CA GLN A 930 -48.50 -4.78 -21.19
C GLN A 930 -48.44 -4.51 -19.68
N THR A 931 -48.41 -5.57 -18.88
CA THR A 931 -48.43 -5.49 -17.42
C THR A 931 -47.16 -4.84 -16.89
N MET A 932 -45.98 -5.29 -17.36
CA MET A 932 -44.70 -4.74 -16.94
C MET A 932 -44.51 -3.29 -17.39
N ALA A 933 -44.84 -2.97 -18.64
CA ALA A 933 -44.76 -1.59 -19.14
C ALA A 933 -45.68 -0.66 -18.33
N LYS A 934 -46.93 -1.07 -18.06
CA LYS A 934 -47.84 -0.29 -17.20
C LYS A 934 -47.25 -0.08 -15.81
N ARG A 935 -46.71 -1.13 -15.18
CA ARG A 935 -46.09 -1.05 -13.86
C ARG A 935 -44.96 -0.02 -13.82
N LEU A 936 -44.02 -0.07 -14.76
CA LEU A 936 -42.91 0.88 -14.81
C LEU A 936 -43.39 2.32 -15.04
N LEU A 937 -44.37 2.53 -15.92
CA LEU A 937 -44.96 3.85 -16.13
C LEU A 937 -45.65 4.39 -14.86
N ASP A 938 -46.39 3.53 -14.13
CA ASP A 938 -47.00 3.90 -12.85
C ASP A 938 -45.94 4.25 -11.78
N MET A 939 -44.75 3.64 -11.87
CA MET A 939 -43.58 3.96 -11.02
C MET A 939 -42.81 5.21 -11.48
N GLY A 940 -43.23 5.85 -12.57
CA GLY A 940 -42.64 7.09 -13.06
C GLY A 940 -41.44 6.93 -13.99
N PHE A 941 -41.26 5.75 -14.60
CA PHE A 941 -40.40 5.57 -15.77
C PHE A 941 -41.10 6.04 -17.05
N THR A 942 -40.33 6.29 -18.11
CA THR A 942 -40.82 6.55 -19.47
C THR A 942 -40.47 5.39 -20.41
N TYR A 943 -41.04 5.35 -21.62
CA TYR A 943 -40.69 4.33 -22.62
C TYR A 943 -39.22 4.37 -23.05
N ASP A 944 -38.51 5.49 -22.82
CA ASP A 944 -37.08 5.63 -23.11
C ASP A 944 -36.17 5.13 -21.97
N ASP A 945 -36.77 4.76 -20.84
CA ASP A 945 -36.05 4.29 -19.65
C ASP A 945 -36.02 2.77 -19.53
N PHE A 946 -36.71 2.03 -20.41
CA PHE A 946 -36.62 0.57 -20.42
C PHE A 946 -36.62 -0.04 -21.82
N ILE A 947 -35.91 -1.17 -21.91
CA ILE A 947 -35.73 -1.94 -23.15
C ILE A 947 -36.09 -3.39 -22.88
N PHE A 948 -36.87 -4.00 -23.76
CA PHE A 948 -37.13 -5.45 -23.74
C PHE A 948 -36.16 -6.19 -24.66
N HIS A 949 -35.64 -7.32 -24.20
CA HIS A 949 -34.87 -8.26 -25.01
C HIS A 949 -35.56 -9.62 -25.03
N GLY A 950 -35.76 -10.19 -26.21
CA GLY A 950 -36.58 -11.38 -26.43
C GLY A 950 -37.17 -11.37 -27.83
N THR A 951 -38.01 -12.35 -28.17
CA THR A 951 -38.59 -12.53 -29.53
C THR A 951 -37.58 -12.71 -30.68
N LEU A 952 -36.30 -12.81 -30.34
CA LEU A 952 -35.18 -13.22 -31.16
C LEU A 952 -34.11 -13.80 -30.23
N ARG A 953 -33.37 -14.81 -30.68
CA ARG A 953 -32.30 -15.43 -29.87
C ARG A 953 -31.20 -14.40 -29.60
N ASP A 954 -30.57 -14.46 -28.43
CA ASP A 954 -29.33 -13.70 -28.22
C ASP A 954 -28.25 -14.19 -29.21
N GLU A 955 -27.46 -13.27 -29.73
CA GLU A 955 -26.46 -13.55 -30.77
C GLU A 955 -27.04 -14.43 -31.91
N PHE A 956 -28.16 -13.97 -32.47
CA PHE A 956 -28.97 -14.75 -33.40
C PHE A 956 -28.24 -15.12 -34.69
N SER A 957 -28.68 -16.24 -35.27
CA SER A 957 -28.29 -16.73 -36.58
C SER A 957 -29.43 -16.55 -37.60
N LEU A 958 -29.17 -16.70 -38.90
CA LEU A 958 -30.19 -16.52 -39.94
C LEU A 958 -31.44 -17.39 -39.72
N GLN A 959 -31.26 -18.63 -39.25
CA GLN A 959 -32.34 -19.57 -38.94
C GLN A 959 -33.24 -19.15 -37.75
N ASP A 960 -32.80 -18.20 -36.92
CA ASP A 960 -33.55 -17.74 -35.75
C ASP A 960 -34.59 -16.68 -36.12
N ILE A 961 -34.37 -15.95 -37.22
CA ILE A 961 -35.24 -14.85 -37.69
C ILE A 961 -36.71 -15.27 -37.80
N PRO A 962 -37.09 -16.38 -38.48
CA PRO A 962 -38.50 -16.71 -38.68
C PRO A 962 -39.23 -17.22 -37.41
N LYS A 963 -38.50 -17.70 -36.39
CA LYS A 963 -39.09 -18.50 -35.27
C LYS A 963 -40.16 -17.78 -34.45
N ALA A 964 -40.09 -16.46 -34.34
CA ALA A 964 -41.00 -15.65 -33.52
C ALA A 964 -41.63 -14.47 -34.30
N ALA A 965 -41.70 -14.56 -35.63
CA ALA A 965 -42.19 -13.47 -36.48
C ALA A 965 -43.65 -13.06 -36.16
N GLU A 966 -44.54 -14.03 -35.96
CA GLU A 966 -45.95 -13.75 -35.61
C GLU A 966 -46.09 -13.05 -34.25
N LEU A 967 -45.30 -13.47 -33.25
CA LEU A 967 -45.31 -12.84 -31.94
C LEU A 967 -44.86 -11.38 -32.02
N ARG A 968 -43.81 -11.08 -32.80
CA ARG A 968 -43.35 -9.70 -33.02
C ARG A 968 -44.45 -8.84 -33.66
N GLN A 969 -45.19 -9.37 -34.64
CA GLN A 969 -46.33 -8.65 -35.24
C GLN A 969 -47.43 -8.37 -34.20
N ARG A 970 -47.78 -9.36 -33.37
CA ARG A 970 -48.79 -9.20 -32.31
C ARG A 970 -48.37 -8.16 -31.26
N ILE A 971 -47.12 -8.17 -30.83
CA ILE A 971 -46.57 -7.19 -29.87
C ILE A 971 -46.59 -5.78 -30.49
N ALA A 972 -46.10 -5.63 -31.71
CA ALA A 972 -46.07 -4.33 -32.40
C ALA A 972 -47.47 -3.75 -32.64
N ALA A 973 -48.48 -4.60 -32.88
CA ALA A 973 -49.86 -4.16 -33.05
C ALA A 973 -50.50 -3.61 -31.77
N VAL A 974 -50.03 -4.04 -30.59
CA VAL A 974 -50.54 -3.55 -29.30
C VAL A 974 -49.91 -2.21 -28.92
N ASN A 975 -48.58 -2.11 -29.00
CA ASN A 975 -47.90 -0.86 -28.73
C ASN A 975 -46.57 -0.79 -29.51
N PRO A 976 -46.51 -0.02 -30.61
CA PRO A 976 -45.28 0.13 -31.38
C PRO A 976 -44.22 0.99 -30.66
N GLY A 977 -44.57 1.64 -29.55
CA GLY A 977 -43.65 2.44 -28.73
C GLY A 977 -42.80 1.62 -27.77
N TRP A 978 -43.06 0.32 -27.58
CA TRP A 978 -42.18 -0.53 -26.79
C TRP A 978 -40.85 -0.76 -27.50
N ARG A 979 -39.75 -0.54 -26.77
CA ARG A 979 -38.40 -0.61 -27.33
C ARG A 979 -37.84 -2.01 -27.16
N PHE A 980 -37.60 -2.71 -28.27
CA PHE A 980 -36.93 -4.02 -28.26
C PHE A 980 -35.47 -3.91 -28.71
N MET A 981 -34.62 -4.75 -28.10
CA MET A 981 -33.20 -4.88 -28.44
C MET A 981 -32.86 -6.21 -29.11
N ALA A 982 -31.90 -6.18 -30.04
CA ALA A 982 -31.27 -7.37 -30.62
C ALA A 982 -29.73 -7.28 -30.57
N THR A 983 -29.07 -8.42 -30.37
CA THR A 983 -27.61 -8.56 -30.40
C THR A 983 -27.14 -9.13 -31.74
N TYR A 984 -26.26 -8.43 -32.45
CA TYR A 984 -25.82 -8.78 -33.81
C TYR A 984 -24.29 -9.00 -33.89
N LEU A 985 -23.86 -10.26 -34.06
CA LEU A 985 -22.44 -10.65 -34.14
C LEU A 985 -21.86 -10.69 -35.56
N SER A 986 -22.70 -10.72 -36.58
CA SER A 986 -22.30 -10.83 -38.00
C SER A 986 -21.25 -11.89 -38.35
N THR A 987 -21.51 -13.14 -38.01
CA THR A 987 -20.80 -14.27 -38.62
C THR A 987 -20.97 -14.22 -40.16
N PRO A 988 -19.95 -14.51 -40.98
CA PRO A 988 -20.12 -14.58 -42.43
C PRO A 988 -21.21 -15.59 -42.82
N PRO A 989 -21.99 -15.33 -43.89
CA PRO A 989 -22.90 -16.33 -44.44
C PRO A 989 -22.18 -17.67 -44.70
N PRO A 990 -22.85 -18.82 -44.55
CA PRO A 990 -24.31 -18.98 -44.47
C PRO A 990 -24.91 -19.03 -43.05
N SER A 991 -24.11 -18.95 -41.98
CA SER A 991 -24.62 -19.08 -40.60
C SER A 991 -25.10 -17.77 -39.97
N GLY A 992 -24.51 -16.63 -40.35
CA GLY A 992 -24.96 -15.30 -39.90
C GLY A 992 -25.97 -14.64 -40.85
N ALA A 993 -26.70 -13.66 -40.33
CA ALA A 993 -27.64 -12.83 -41.11
C ALA A 993 -26.92 -11.62 -41.73
N SER A 994 -27.20 -11.33 -43.00
CA SER A 994 -26.78 -10.10 -43.68
C SER A 994 -27.72 -8.93 -43.35
N LEU A 995 -27.30 -7.69 -43.65
CA LEU A 995 -28.18 -6.52 -43.49
C LEU A 995 -29.42 -6.59 -44.40
N ASP A 996 -29.30 -7.25 -45.56
CA ASP A 996 -30.42 -7.50 -46.45
C ASP A 996 -31.42 -8.48 -45.83
N ASP A 997 -30.95 -9.53 -45.16
CA ASP A 997 -31.82 -10.47 -44.43
C ASP A 997 -32.58 -9.76 -43.31
N LEU A 998 -31.93 -8.84 -42.58
CA LEU A 998 -32.60 -8.04 -41.55
C LEU A 998 -33.69 -7.16 -42.14
N THR A 999 -33.42 -6.55 -43.30
CA THR A 999 -34.36 -5.68 -44.02
C THR A 999 -35.55 -6.49 -44.55
N ALA A 1000 -35.29 -7.64 -45.17
CA ALA A 1000 -36.34 -8.51 -45.71
C ALA A 1000 -37.30 -9.02 -44.64
N ALA A 1001 -36.81 -9.20 -43.41
CA ALA A 1001 -37.61 -9.63 -42.26
C ALA A 1001 -38.23 -8.48 -41.44
N GLY A 1002 -38.02 -7.21 -41.83
CA GLY A 1002 -38.55 -6.04 -41.12
C GLY A 1002 -38.03 -5.90 -39.68
N LEU A 1003 -36.82 -6.39 -39.40
CA LEU A 1003 -36.28 -6.40 -38.04
C LEU A 1003 -35.93 -5.01 -37.49
N PRO A 1004 -35.31 -4.08 -38.24
CA PRO A 1004 -35.02 -2.71 -37.76
C PRO A 1004 -36.28 -1.88 -37.45
N GLU A 1005 -37.41 -2.21 -38.05
CA GLU A 1005 -38.69 -1.56 -37.77
C GLU A 1005 -39.22 -1.96 -36.39
N TYR A 1006 -38.94 -3.20 -35.95
CA TYR A 1006 -39.35 -3.74 -34.67
C TYR A 1006 -38.31 -3.50 -33.56
N PHE A 1007 -37.05 -3.88 -33.80
CA PHE A 1007 -35.94 -3.70 -32.86
C PHE A 1007 -35.38 -2.28 -33.01
N LYS A 1008 -35.63 -1.43 -32.01
CA LYS A 1008 -35.17 -0.04 -31.97
C LYS A 1008 -33.82 0.15 -31.31
N VAL A 1009 -33.29 -0.90 -30.68
CA VAL A 1009 -31.97 -0.90 -30.05
C VAL A 1009 -31.14 -2.06 -30.60
N TRP A 1010 -29.92 -1.79 -31.02
CA TRP A 1010 -29.03 -2.78 -31.60
C TRP A 1010 -27.70 -2.78 -30.87
N SER A 1011 -27.36 -3.92 -30.29
CA SER A 1011 -26.06 -4.20 -29.70
C SER A 1011 -25.23 -4.97 -30.73
N VAL A 1012 -24.26 -4.30 -31.38
CA VAL A 1012 -23.51 -4.88 -32.50
C VAL A 1012 -22.07 -5.12 -32.08
N ILE A 1013 -21.52 -6.31 -32.35
CA ILE A 1013 -20.15 -6.65 -31.97
C ILE A 1013 -19.15 -5.61 -32.52
N SER A 1014 -18.24 -5.16 -31.67
CA SER A 1014 -17.31 -4.07 -31.98
C SER A 1014 -16.43 -4.41 -33.19
N GLY A 1015 -16.08 -5.69 -33.37
CA GLY A 1015 -15.31 -6.16 -34.53
C GLY A 1015 -16.00 -5.88 -35.88
N ARG A 1016 -17.33 -5.77 -35.91
CA ARG A 1016 -18.08 -5.32 -37.10
C ARG A 1016 -18.08 -3.81 -37.21
N LEU A 1017 -18.48 -3.10 -36.16
CA LEU A 1017 -18.66 -1.64 -36.19
C LEU A 1017 -17.36 -0.88 -36.43
N PHE A 1018 -16.24 -1.40 -35.92
CA PHE A 1018 -14.93 -0.77 -36.06
C PHE A 1018 -14.10 -1.34 -37.20
N ASN A 1019 -14.65 -2.27 -37.98
CA ASN A 1019 -14.01 -2.73 -39.21
C ASN A 1019 -13.91 -1.58 -40.22
N PRO A 1020 -12.71 -1.25 -40.75
CA PRO A 1020 -12.56 -0.15 -41.71
C PRO A 1020 -13.35 -0.33 -43.01
N LYS A 1021 -13.71 -1.55 -43.39
CA LYS A 1021 -14.41 -1.86 -44.65
C LYS A 1021 -15.93 -1.88 -44.49
N THR A 1022 -16.43 -2.46 -43.39
CA THR A 1022 -17.86 -2.76 -43.22
C THR A 1022 -18.52 -1.96 -42.08
N GLY A 1023 -17.73 -1.27 -41.26
CA GLY A 1023 -18.22 -0.55 -40.09
C GLY A 1023 -19.14 0.63 -40.45
N SER A 1024 -18.69 1.50 -41.37
CA SER A 1024 -19.46 2.68 -41.79
C SER A 1024 -20.81 2.31 -42.40
N GLU A 1025 -20.86 1.26 -43.22
CA GLU A 1025 -22.10 0.72 -43.79
C GLU A 1025 -23.08 0.27 -42.70
N ALA A 1026 -22.61 -0.52 -41.73
CA ALA A 1026 -23.45 -0.99 -40.64
C ALA A 1026 -23.97 0.16 -39.77
N ILE A 1027 -23.12 1.15 -39.47
CA ILE A 1027 -23.51 2.33 -38.68
C ILE A 1027 -24.59 3.14 -39.43
N GLU A 1028 -24.35 3.45 -40.70
CA GLU A 1028 -25.30 4.19 -41.54
C GLU A 1028 -26.63 3.44 -41.69
N TYR A 1029 -26.57 2.12 -41.87
CA TYR A 1029 -27.75 1.26 -42.00
C TYR A 1029 -28.71 1.37 -40.81
N PHE A 1030 -28.19 1.27 -39.58
CA PHE A 1030 -29.02 1.35 -38.38
C PHE A 1030 -29.41 2.79 -38.04
N LYS A 1031 -28.47 3.74 -38.12
CA LYS A 1031 -28.73 5.15 -37.77
C LYS A 1031 -29.74 5.80 -38.71
N SER A 1032 -29.69 5.53 -40.02
CA SER A 1032 -30.67 6.06 -40.98
C SER A 1032 -32.11 5.57 -40.74
N ARG A 1033 -32.27 4.47 -40.00
CA ARG A 1033 -33.58 3.90 -39.60
C ARG A 1033 -34.01 4.31 -38.19
N GLY A 1034 -33.33 5.28 -37.59
CA GLY A 1034 -33.65 5.78 -36.25
C GLY A 1034 -33.39 4.78 -35.14
N CYS A 1035 -32.53 3.78 -35.37
CA CYS A 1035 -32.16 2.81 -34.34
C CYS A 1035 -31.10 3.38 -33.40
N THR A 1036 -31.25 3.10 -32.10
CA THR A 1036 -30.18 3.23 -31.12
C THR A 1036 -29.15 2.14 -31.35
N LEU A 1037 -27.87 2.51 -31.42
CA LEU A 1037 -26.78 1.62 -31.79
C LEU A 1037 -25.68 1.63 -30.73
N TRP A 1038 -25.43 0.47 -30.14
CA TRP A 1038 -24.37 0.23 -29.16
C TRP A 1038 -23.29 -0.68 -29.74
N ALA A 1039 -22.01 -0.36 -29.48
CA ALA A 1039 -20.91 -1.27 -29.75
C ALA A 1039 -20.76 -2.26 -28.60
N TYR A 1040 -20.67 -3.56 -28.92
CA TYR A 1040 -20.60 -4.63 -27.93
C TYR A 1040 -19.25 -5.32 -27.92
N ARG A 1041 -18.72 -5.59 -26.72
CA ARG A 1041 -17.50 -6.37 -26.50
C ARG A 1041 -17.78 -7.59 -25.61
N CYS A 1042 -17.34 -8.74 -26.09
CA CYS A 1042 -17.22 -9.98 -25.32
C CYS A 1042 -15.94 -10.70 -25.72
N ASN A 1043 -15.38 -11.49 -24.82
CA ASN A 1043 -14.28 -12.42 -25.07
C ASN A 1043 -14.29 -13.49 -23.96
N THR A 1044 -13.62 -14.60 -24.18
CA THR A 1044 -13.22 -15.51 -23.10
C THR A 1044 -12.02 -14.94 -22.35
N ASN A 1045 -11.97 -15.05 -21.02
CA ASN A 1045 -10.88 -14.54 -20.16
C ASN A 1045 -10.68 -13.03 -20.25
N MET A 1046 -11.77 -12.26 -20.12
CA MET A 1046 -11.73 -10.81 -20.26
C MET A 1046 -10.78 -10.12 -19.26
N GLN A 1047 -10.54 -10.74 -18.09
CA GLN A 1047 -9.60 -10.23 -17.07
C GLN A 1047 -8.14 -10.18 -17.51
N THR A 1048 -7.75 -10.96 -18.54
CA THR A 1048 -6.38 -10.95 -19.06
C THR A 1048 -6.19 -9.96 -20.21
N LEU A 1049 -7.28 -9.33 -20.68
CA LEU A 1049 -7.21 -8.37 -21.78
C LEU A 1049 -6.60 -7.04 -21.32
N PRO A 1050 -5.92 -6.30 -22.24
CA PRO A 1050 -5.27 -5.05 -21.88
C PRO A 1050 -6.26 -4.02 -21.31
N VAL A 1051 -5.97 -3.52 -20.10
CA VAL A 1051 -6.83 -2.58 -19.38
C VAL A 1051 -7.11 -1.32 -20.21
N LEU A 1052 -6.07 -0.76 -20.82
CA LEU A 1052 -6.18 0.47 -21.60
C LEU A 1052 -7.03 0.30 -22.87
N THR A 1053 -6.63 -0.59 -23.78
CA THR A 1053 -7.25 -0.69 -25.11
C THR A 1053 -8.60 -1.41 -25.09
N TYR A 1054 -8.75 -2.39 -24.19
CA TYR A 1054 -9.99 -3.15 -24.10
C TYR A 1054 -11.08 -2.41 -23.32
N TYR A 1055 -10.72 -1.66 -22.27
CA TYR A 1055 -11.70 -1.04 -21.37
C TYR A 1055 -11.74 0.49 -21.51
N ARG A 1056 -10.64 1.20 -21.24
CA ARG A 1056 -10.63 2.67 -21.19
C ARG A 1056 -10.84 3.34 -22.55
N LEU A 1057 -10.20 2.84 -23.62
CA LEU A 1057 -10.33 3.44 -24.96
C LEU A 1057 -11.61 3.01 -25.69
N PHE A 1058 -12.39 2.06 -25.17
CA PHE A 1058 -13.61 1.61 -25.85
C PHE A 1058 -14.71 2.68 -25.91
N PRO A 1059 -15.03 3.39 -24.81
CA PRO A 1059 -15.90 4.57 -24.86
C PRO A 1059 -15.45 5.61 -25.89
N TRP A 1060 -14.14 5.86 -26.02
CA TRP A 1060 -13.60 6.82 -26.99
C TRP A 1060 -13.94 6.44 -28.43
N LEU A 1061 -13.72 5.17 -28.79
CA LEU A 1061 -14.04 4.65 -30.12
C LEU A 1061 -15.55 4.74 -30.40
N GLY A 1062 -16.39 4.42 -29.41
CA GLY A 1062 -17.84 4.57 -29.51
C GLY A 1062 -18.25 6.02 -29.79
N TYR A 1063 -17.69 6.96 -29.04
CA TYR A 1063 -17.96 8.39 -29.19
C TYR A 1063 -17.45 8.95 -30.53
N GLN A 1064 -16.24 8.57 -30.95
CA GLN A 1064 -15.65 8.96 -32.24
C GLN A 1064 -16.53 8.54 -33.42
N LYS A 1065 -17.13 7.33 -33.34
CA LYS A 1065 -18.03 6.79 -34.36
C LYS A 1065 -19.48 7.28 -34.22
N LYS A 1066 -19.76 8.22 -33.31
CA LYS A 1066 -21.11 8.79 -33.06
C LYS A 1066 -22.14 7.71 -32.71
N LEU A 1067 -21.72 6.68 -31.97
CA LEU A 1067 -22.63 5.65 -31.44
C LEU A 1067 -23.40 6.20 -30.25
N ASP A 1068 -24.52 5.56 -29.90
CA ASP A 1068 -25.33 5.98 -28.74
C ASP A 1068 -24.78 5.43 -27.43
N GLY A 1069 -24.01 4.33 -27.50
CA GLY A 1069 -23.42 3.72 -26.31
C GLY A 1069 -22.45 2.58 -26.60
N VAL A 1070 -21.92 2.03 -25.52
CA VAL A 1070 -21.03 0.86 -25.50
C VAL A 1070 -21.57 -0.18 -24.52
N ALA A 1071 -21.41 -1.45 -24.85
CA ALA A 1071 -21.87 -2.58 -24.07
C ALA A 1071 -20.75 -3.59 -23.85
N PHE A 1072 -20.71 -4.20 -22.67
CA PHE A 1072 -19.73 -5.24 -22.34
C PHE A 1072 -20.41 -6.49 -21.78
N TRP A 1073 -19.86 -7.66 -22.09
CA TRP A 1073 -19.96 -8.84 -21.23
C TRP A 1073 -18.87 -8.72 -20.14
N SER A 1074 -19.10 -8.91 -18.85
CA SER A 1074 -20.37 -8.87 -18.13
C SER A 1074 -20.24 -8.03 -16.85
N SER A 1075 -21.36 -7.64 -16.23
CA SER A 1075 -21.38 -6.74 -15.07
C SER A 1075 -20.86 -7.41 -13.80
N PHE A 1076 -20.95 -8.74 -13.69
CA PHE A 1076 -20.77 -9.44 -12.42
C PHE A 1076 -20.16 -10.84 -12.59
N SER A 1077 -19.27 -11.15 -11.64
CA SER A 1077 -18.67 -12.46 -11.40
C SER A 1077 -19.57 -13.36 -10.53
N SER A 1078 -20.05 -14.49 -11.05
CA SER A 1078 -20.86 -15.44 -10.27
C SER A 1078 -20.05 -16.46 -9.45
N LYS A 1079 -18.71 -16.40 -9.49
CA LYS A 1079 -17.80 -17.36 -8.81
C LYS A 1079 -17.05 -16.67 -7.66
N GLY A 1080 -16.50 -17.41 -6.68
CA GLY A 1080 -15.63 -16.85 -5.63
C GLY A 1080 -16.15 -16.86 -4.18
N ASP A 1081 -16.83 -17.92 -3.74
CA ASP A 1081 -17.22 -18.08 -2.32
C ASP A 1081 -16.02 -18.36 -1.38
N ASP A 1082 -14.79 -18.54 -1.91
CA ASP A 1082 -13.58 -18.96 -1.20
C ASP A 1082 -12.50 -17.88 -1.04
N GLY A 1083 -12.85 -16.59 -1.22
CA GLY A 1083 -11.93 -15.48 -0.95
C GLY A 1083 -11.06 -15.08 -2.13
N PHE A 1084 -11.67 -15.07 -3.33
CA PHE A 1084 -11.08 -14.64 -4.60
C PHE A 1084 -10.06 -15.63 -5.21
N ASP A 1085 -10.04 -16.91 -4.78
CA ASP A 1085 -9.16 -17.96 -5.30
C ASP A 1085 -9.94 -18.80 -6.35
N HIS A 1086 -9.80 -18.50 -7.63
CA HIS A 1086 -10.69 -19.05 -8.67
C HIS A 1086 -10.08 -20.25 -9.42
N ARG A 1087 -9.92 -21.38 -8.73
CA ARG A 1087 -9.46 -22.64 -9.35
C ARG A 1087 -10.52 -23.38 -10.20
N ASP A 1088 -11.79 -22.95 -10.15
CA ASP A 1088 -12.94 -23.62 -10.79
C ASP A 1088 -13.47 -22.94 -12.09
N GLY A 1089 -12.63 -22.15 -12.78
CA GLY A 1089 -12.83 -21.68 -14.17
C GLY A 1089 -13.56 -20.33 -14.37
N TYR A 1090 -13.72 -19.93 -15.65
CA TYR A 1090 -14.12 -18.61 -16.21
C TYR A 1090 -14.98 -17.67 -15.34
N ASP A 1091 -14.50 -16.43 -15.19
CA ASP A 1091 -15.12 -15.35 -14.44
C ASP A 1091 -14.89 -13.97 -15.09
N ASP A 1092 -15.70 -13.61 -16.11
CA ASP A 1092 -15.52 -12.38 -16.91
C ASP A 1092 -16.23 -11.12 -16.34
N GLY A 1093 -16.58 -11.11 -15.06
CA GLY A 1093 -17.31 -10.00 -14.43
C GLY A 1093 -16.45 -8.74 -14.26
N ILE A 1094 -16.97 -7.57 -14.65
CA ILE A 1094 -16.35 -6.26 -14.40
C ILE A 1094 -16.44 -5.85 -12.92
N THR A 1095 -17.40 -6.43 -12.17
CA THR A 1095 -17.49 -6.35 -10.70
C THR A 1095 -17.39 -7.75 -10.11
N TRP A 1096 -16.84 -7.84 -8.90
CA TRP A 1096 -16.62 -9.10 -8.20
C TRP A 1096 -17.50 -9.20 -6.96
N ARG A 1097 -17.72 -10.42 -6.46
CA ARG A 1097 -18.45 -10.64 -5.22
C ARG A 1097 -17.51 -10.52 -4.02
N GLY A 1098 -17.71 -9.50 -3.19
CA GLY A 1098 -16.99 -9.36 -1.93
C GLY A 1098 -17.32 -10.48 -0.93
N LEU A 1099 -16.47 -10.67 0.08
CA LEU A 1099 -16.66 -11.66 1.15
C LEU A 1099 -17.98 -11.49 1.92
N ASN A 1100 -18.49 -10.26 1.99
CA ASN A 1100 -19.79 -9.90 2.57
C ASN A 1100 -20.97 -10.03 1.59
N LYS A 1101 -20.73 -10.61 0.40
CA LYS A 1101 -21.69 -10.75 -0.71
C LYS A 1101 -22.15 -9.42 -1.33
N ILE A 1102 -21.43 -8.33 -1.10
CA ILE A 1102 -21.66 -7.04 -1.74
C ILE A 1102 -20.75 -6.92 -2.98
N PRO A 1103 -21.23 -6.36 -4.11
CA PRO A 1103 -20.39 -6.09 -5.26
C PRO A 1103 -19.19 -5.19 -4.91
N ILE A 1104 -18.01 -5.55 -5.42
CA ILE A 1104 -16.81 -4.71 -5.33
C ILE A 1104 -16.31 -4.34 -6.73
N PRO A 1105 -15.73 -3.15 -6.90
CA PRO A 1105 -15.18 -2.74 -8.19
C PRO A 1105 -13.91 -3.52 -8.53
N THR A 1106 -13.54 -3.46 -9.80
CA THR A 1106 -12.27 -3.96 -10.31
C THR A 1106 -11.51 -2.83 -11.00
N LYS A 1107 -10.20 -2.99 -11.20
CA LYS A 1107 -9.40 -2.04 -12.00
C LYS A 1107 -9.95 -1.84 -13.43
N ARG A 1108 -10.64 -2.85 -13.96
CA ARG A 1108 -11.25 -2.79 -15.30
C ARG A 1108 -12.48 -1.89 -15.29
N LEU A 1109 -13.29 -1.93 -14.23
CA LEU A 1109 -14.41 -1.00 -14.06
C LEU A 1109 -13.90 0.44 -13.88
N GLU A 1110 -12.82 0.64 -13.12
CA GLU A 1110 -12.15 1.95 -13.03
C GLU A 1110 -11.70 2.46 -14.41
N ALA A 1111 -11.11 1.59 -15.23
CA ALA A 1111 -10.70 1.94 -16.58
C ALA A 1111 -11.89 2.33 -17.47
N VAL A 1112 -13.02 1.62 -17.40
CA VAL A 1112 -14.24 2.01 -18.13
C VAL A 1112 -14.76 3.37 -17.65
N ARG A 1113 -14.80 3.61 -16.33
CA ARG A 1113 -15.19 4.91 -15.75
C ARG A 1113 -14.31 6.04 -16.28
N GLU A 1114 -12.99 5.88 -16.23
CA GLU A 1114 -12.09 6.92 -16.77
C GLU A 1114 -12.29 7.13 -18.26
N GLY A 1115 -12.56 6.07 -19.02
CA GLY A 1115 -12.89 6.16 -20.44
C GLY A 1115 -14.16 6.95 -20.71
N LEU A 1116 -15.20 6.79 -19.87
CA LEU A 1116 -16.41 7.59 -19.94
C LEU A 1116 -16.14 9.05 -19.60
N GLU A 1117 -15.37 9.30 -18.53
CA GLU A 1117 -14.94 10.65 -18.13
C GLU A 1117 -14.12 11.35 -19.22
N ASP A 1118 -13.15 10.67 -19.82
CA ASP A 1118 -12.39 11.16 -20.97
C ASP A 1118 -13.33 11.60 -22.12
N VAL A 1119 -14.42 10.85 -22.36
CA VAL A 1119 -15.44 11.22 -23.35
C VAL A 1119 -16.19 12.50 -22.95
N ALA A 1120 -16.51 12.71 -21.66
CA ALA A 1120 -17.05 14.01 -21.23
C ALA A 1120 -16.04 15.14 -21.37
N TYR A 1121 -14.76 14.91 -21.08
CA TYR A 1121 -13.71 15.90 -21.34
C TYR A 1121 -13.71 16.34 -22.81
N ILE A 1122 -13.79 15.40 -23.75
CA ILE A 1122 -13.90 15.71 -25.19
C ILE A 1122 -15.16 16.52 -25.48
N HIS A 1123 -16.30 16.09 -24.92
CA HIS A 1123 -17.59 16.74 -25.13
C HIS A 1123 -17.59 18.19 -24.62
N LEU A 1124 -17.12 18.39 -23.39
CA LEU A 1124 -17.04 19.70 -22.75
C LEU A 1124 -16.04 20.61 -23.44
N LEU A 1125 -14.87 20.11 -23.88
CA LEU A 1125 -13.93 20.93 -24.64
C LEU A 1125 -14.53 21.37 -25.98
N LYS A 1126 -15.26 20.50 -26.69
CA LYS A 1126 -15.98 20.90 -27.92
C LYS A 1126 -17.01 22.01 -27.64
N GLN A 1127 -17.75 21.93 -26.53
CA GLN A 1127 -18.69 22.98 -26.11
C GLN A 1127 -17.97 24.28 -25.72
N ALA A 1128 -16.86 24.20 -25.00
CA ALA A 1128 -16.05 25.35 -24.61
C ALA A 1128 -15.48 26.07 -25.83
N ILE A 1129 -14.94 25.34 -26.81
CA ILE A 1129 -14.47 25.89 -28.10
C ILE A 1129 -15.61 26.61 -28.83
N ALA A 1130 -16.78 25.98 -28.95
CA ALA A 1130 -17.93 26.59 -29.61
C ALA A 1130 -18.39 27.88 -28.90
N THR A 1131 -18.40 27.87 -27.58
CA THR A 1131 -18.75 29.03 -26.75
C THR A 1131 -17.74 30.17 -26.90
N ALA A 1132 -16.44 29.86 -26.82
CA ALA A 1132 -15.36 30.83 -26.99
C ALA A 1132 -15.40 31.49 -28.37
N ARG A 1133 -15.60 30.68 -29.43
CA ARG A 1133 -15.76 31.16 -30.81
C ARG A 1133 -16.96 32.10 -30.99
N SER A 1134 -18.06 31.82 -30.30
CA SER A 1134 -19.26 32.67 -30.30
C SER A 1134 -19.01 34.01 -29.61
N LYS A 1135 -18.31 33.99 -28.46
CA LYS A 1135 -17.98 35.21 -27.69
C LYS A 1135 -16.94 36.09 -28.38
N ASN A 1136 -15.89 35.49 -28.98
CA ASN A 1136 -14.81 36.20 -29.64
C ASN A 1136 -14.38 35.48 -30.93
N PRO A 1137 -14.98 35.84 -32.09
CA PRO A 1137 -14.70 35.19 -33.38
C PRO A 1137 -13.23 35.28 -33.85
N GLY A 1138 -12.43 36.22 -33.30
CA GLY A 1138 -11.02 36.40 -33.66
C GLY A 1138 -10.03 35.68 -32.74
N GLN A 1139 -10.51 34.95 -31.72
CA GLN A 1139 -9.64 34.22 -30.80
C GLN A 1139 -8.99 33.02 -31.51
N ASP A 1140 -7.67 32.85 -31.35
CA ASP A 1140 -6.97 31.65 -31.83
C ASP A 1140 -7.30 30.44 -30.93
N LEU A 1141 -8.03 29.48 -31.51
CA LEU A 1141 -8.46 28.24 -30.86
C LEU A 1141 -7.77 27.00 -31.45
N ASN A 1142 -6.78 27.17 -32.34
CA ASN A 1142 -6.16 26.06 -33.07
C ASN A 1142 -5.57 24.99 -32.15
N ALA A 1143 -4.94 25.39 -31.04
CA ALA A 1143 -4.39 24.45 -30.07
C ALA A 1143 -5.48 23.59 -29.41
N ALA A 1144 -6.61 24.20 -29.02
CA ALA A 1144 -7.74 23.51 -28.42
C ALA A 1144 -8.43 22.57 -29.42
N GLU A 1145 -8.58 22.99 -30.68
CA GLU A 1145 -9.15 22.16 -31.74
C GLU A 1145 -8.28 20.93 -32.06
N LYS A 1146 -6.96 21.07 -32.03
CA LYS A 1146 -6.04 19.94 -32.19
C LYS A 1146 -6.21 18.89 -31.09
N LEU A 1147 -6.50 19.29 -29.85
CA LEU A 1147 -6.68 18.35 -28.73
C LEU A 1147 -7.85 17.38 -28.92
N VAL A 1148 -8.96 17.84 -29.50
CA VAL A 1148 -10.17 17.03 -29.78
C VAL A 1148 -10.23 16.49 -31.21
N GLY A 1149 -9.20 16.74 -32.01
CA GLY A 1149 -9.04 16.29 -33.39
C GLY A 1149 -7.76 15.47 -33.55
N GLU A 1150 -6.69 16.08 -34.06
CA GLU A 1150 -5.43 15.42 -34.38
C GLU A 1150 -4.83 14.63 -33.20
N ARG A 1151 -4.74 15.26 -32.03
CA ARG A 1151 -4.13 14.67 -30.83
C ARG A 1151 -4.95 13.50 -30.31
N PHE A 1152 -6.27 13.62 -30.33
CA PHE A 1152 -7.19 12.55 -29.97
C PHE A 1152 -6.98 11.30 -30.85
N GLU A 1153 -6.84 11.47 -32.17
CA GLU A 1153 -6.54 10.35 -33.09
C GLU A 1153 -5.15 9.75 -32.84
N GLN A 1154 -4.16 10.58 -32.54
CA GLN A 1154 -2.81 10.12 -32.21
C GLN A 1154 -2.82 9.23 -30.96
N VAL A 1155 -3.55 9.62 -29.92
CA VAL A 1155 -3.71 8.81 -28.68
C VAL A 1155 -4.32 7.45 -28.98
N LEU A 1156 -5.43 7.44 -29.71
CA LEU A 1156 -6.13 6.21 -30.07
C LEU A 1156 -5.26 5.27 -30.91
N THR A 1157 -4.37 5.83 -31.73
CA THR A 1157 -3.47 5.04 -32.57
C THR A 1157 -2.28 4.49 -31.80
N ARG A 1158 -1.74 5.27 -30.85
CA ARG A 1158 -0.53 4.90 -30.09
C ARG A 1158 -0.83 4.01 -28.89
N GLU A 1159 -2.05 4.07 -28.35
CA GLU A 1159 -2.51 3.22 -27.26
C GLU A 1159 -1.59 3.26 -26.02
N SER A 1160 -1.08 4.45 -25.70
CA SER A 1160 -0.08 4.67 -24.65
C SER A 1160 -0.67 5.35 -23.43
N GLN A 1161 -0.56 4.72 -22.27
CA GLN A 1161 -1.11 5.24 -21.01
C GLN A 1161 -0.55 6.62 -20.64
N PRO A 1162 0.78 6.86 -20.63
CA PRO A 1162 1.32 8.20 -20.37
C PRO A 1162 0.82 9.27 -21.33
N GLU A 1163 0.53 8.91 -22.59
CA GLU A 1163 -0.01 9.86 -23.55
C GLU A 1163 -1.47 10.21 -23.29
N VAL A 1164 -2.27 9.23 -22.87
CA VAL A 1164 -3.66 9.46 -22.45
C VAL A 1164 -3.69 10.37 -21.23
N ASP A 1165 -2.82 10.14 -20.24
CA ASP A 1165 -2.74 10.96 -19.04
C ASP A 1165 -2.29 12.40 -19.35
N ALA A 1166 -1.28 12.55 -20.21
CA ALA A 1166 -0.85 13.85 -20.71
C ALA A 1166 -1.99 14.56 -21.47
N TRP A 1167 -2.73 13.83 -22.30
CA TRP A 1167 -3.83 14.38 -23.09
C TRP A 1167 -4.94 14.89 -22.18
N ARG A 1168 -5.35 14.07 -21.20
CA ARG A 1168 -6.42 14.41 -20.26
C ARG A 1168 -6.07 15.67 -19.49
N ARG A 1169 -4.82 15.79 -19.03
CA ARG A 1169 -4.32 17.02 -18.39
C ARG A 1169 -4.36 18.22 -19.33
N GLU A 1170 -3.84 18.11 -20.55
CA GLU A 1170 -3.86 19.21 -21.54
C GLU A 1170 -5.29 19.67 -21.85
N VAL A 1171 -6.23 18.73 -21.97
CA VAL A 1171 -7.66 19.01 -22.20
C VAL A 1171 -8.27 19.71 -20.99
N GLY A 1172 -8.08 19.19 -19.78
CA GLY A 1172 -8.59 19.80 -18.54
C GLY A 1172 -8.07 21.21 -18.30
N GLU A 1173 -6.76 21.43 -18.45
CA GLU A 1173 -6.13 22.75 -18.36
C GLU A 1173 -6.66 23.70 -19.43
N THR A 1174 -6.95 23.20 -20.63
CA THR A 1174 -7.55 24.00 -21.72
C THR A 1174 -9.00 24.39 -21.41
N ILE A 1175 -9.82 23.48 -20.88
CA ILE A 1175 -11.20 23.78 -20.48
C ILE A 1175 -11.19 24.82 -19.34
N ASP A 1176 -10.36 24.62 -18.31
CA ASP A 1176 -10.22 25.55 -17.18
C ASP A 1176 -9.77 26.95 -17.62
N ARG A 1177 -8.84 27.03 -18.58
CA ARG A 1177 -8.44 28.31 -19.16
C ARG A 1177 -9.59 28.98 -19.92
N LEU A 1178 -10.25 28.25 -20.83
CA LEU A 1178 -11.36 28.77 -21.62
C LEU A 1178 -12.59 29.14 -20.78
N SER A 1179 -12.78 28.54 -19.60
CA SER A 1179 -13.88 28.90 -18.69
C SER A 1179 -13.65 30.22 -17.95
N ARG A 1180 -12.39 30.68 -17.86
CA ARG A 1180 -12.00 31.95 -17.23
C ARG A 1180 -11.93 33.13 -18.21
N GLU A 1181 -11.83 32.84 -19.51
CA GLU A 1181 -11.87 33.80 -20.62
C GLU A 1181 -13.31 34.11 -21.06
#